data_AF-A0A6A6B3F1-F1
#
_entry.id   AF-A0A6A6B3F1-F1
#
_cell.length_a   1.000
_cell.length_b   1.000
_cell.length_c   1.000
_cell.angle_alpha   90.00
_cell.angle_beta   90.00
_cell.angle_gamma   90.00
#
_symmetry.space_group_name_H-M   'P 1'
#
loop_
_entity.id
_entity.type
_entity.pdbx_description
1 polymer ?
#
loop_
_entity_poly.entity_id
_entity_poly.type
_entity_poly.pdbx_seq_one_letter_code
_entity_poly.pdbx_strand_id
1 'polypeptide(L)'
;MSHDLNDILQRLRLTEYLPTLLDNGFDSWDVVCDITEDDLAQLGFKLGHRRTLQREIANWRGLTLGQPLDTIDGMSQSSRSFNPPDLPANSTTPPNGCERKKRKYRRKPRPDINAPKKPNTAYVNFAAELRADPSVNSLSFVAIAREVGRQWQALPMESRHAWESQAAKAMQEYEAQMDEYRTTENYRRYQNYLKGFRKQHEEKERKGSNTNIVPSIENGYDASRGSTDTGSVRSPDRKSASNLGPQELEDCHAALSIALQELSVRRSLTMTEEIPIFDAQHLPPEMVVRQAAHSAVLGTGTMLHLTTEDQLEDALNHVYGPGPINPVVLVFVLACAAVGAHYDVQCMSDEMRYGIYVSATLLFNSDVAHSNYPETMRILLLLAVYSLLEKHMTICHVLAAGLSVSRWVFCPSNDEQISADGLEEARRILCTLIFMDCWLSTTLGYRSDTRPIDIKNTWSPLPDCPITDSIRFQASRIGLVMREIAEQTMHSGVSSVKVERIEALTEMLDVWYRELPPIMHLAALTSEEQSSILTFYQRRAIMMVHMFYLGAVITLYRQLMLTSSQNRIQSTWHLEMSYSQTQHYRQKCSVAAQQMVRMMALISFNNNGNMTKRCWLMIYWAFHTCVVVLLSISQQLLDQDLSTVIEDLSHAKTCMDILSICADAEPVSANHLELIKPFYDSLCQHQQAIAAKIHSSNNDSNNDNNTTTTTTTTTNNSANTDNAPHDSSQSPVDGRLPNLSFPAAADGKPSDGYHHADHMTGLFPPLPQLAGYQNPNSDGVQNQQQQQQPLGWDTELVTTVRKLSDLLNEPYGWGRQAKLDGARRSGDAAGTFSVLWWD
;
A
#
# COMPACT_ATOMS: atom_id res chain seq x y z
N MET A 1 25.39 55.21 16.14
CA MET A 1 25.18 55.54 17.57
C MET A 1 24.42 54.36 18.14
N SER A 2 24.97 53.65 19.14
CA SER A 2 24.26 52.56 19.80
C SER A 2 23.06 53.15 20.53
N HIS A 3 21.86 52.89 20.05
CA HIS A 3 20.65 53.42 20.67
C HIS A 3 20.24 52.53 21.83
N ASP A 4 20.64 52.93 23.03
CA ASP A 4 20.27 52.23 24.24
C ASP A 4 18.74 52.28 24.41
N LEU A 5 18.13 51.12 24.66
CA LEU A 5 16.68 50.96 24.76
C LEU A 5 16.09 51.87 25.85
N ASN A 6 16.84 52.04 26.94
CA ASN A 6 16.45 52.92 28.04
C ASN A 6 16.31 54.38 27.60
N ASP A 7 17.25 54.90 26.80
CA ASP A 7 17.24 56.29 26.33
C ASP A 7 16.02 56.57 25.43
N ILE A 8 15.63 55.60 24.60
CA ILE A 8 14.46 55.75 23.73
C ILE A 8 13.17 55.71 24.54
N LEU A 9 13.03 54.76 25.46
CA LEU A 9 11.86 54.73 26.35
C LEU A 9 11.78 55.96 27.23
N GLN A 10 12.91 56.53 27.66
CA GLN A 10 12.94 57.76 28.44
C GLN A 10 12.46 58.96 27.63
N ARG A 11 12.88 59.06 26.36
CA ARG A 11 12.38 60.08 25.42
C ARG A 11 10.88 59.97 25.18
N LEU A 12 10.35 58.76 25.09
CA LEU A 12 8.91 58.50 24.93
C LEU A 12 8.11 58.60 26.24
N ARG A 13 8.78 58.80 27.38
CA ARG A 13 8.21 58.75 28.73
C ARG A 13 7.54 57.41 29.07
N LEU A 14 8.12 56.31 28.61
CA LEU A 14 7.68 54.93 28.80
C LEU A 14 8.69 54.09 29.60
N THR A 15 9.60 54.72 30.34
CA THR A 15 10.62 54.03 31.18
C THR A 15 10.03 53.13 32.24
N GLU A 16 8.78 53.35 32.66
CA GLU A 16 8.08 52.46 33.61
C GLU A 16 7.95 51.02 33.10
N TYR A 17 7.96 50.82 31.78
CA TYR A 17 7.86 49.50 31.15
C TYR A 17 9.20 48.85 30.85
N LEU A 18 10.33 49.53 31.10
CA LEU A 18 11.65 48.96 30.84
C LEU A 18 11.88 47.65 31.62
N PRO A 19 11.58 47.54 32.94
CA PRO A 19 11.73 46.27 33.65
C PRO A 19 10.88 45.16 33.05
N THR A 20 9.63 45.48 32.68
CA THR A 20 8.70 44.52 32.06
C THR A 20 9.18 44.04 30.69
N LEU A 21 9.79 44.93 29.90
CA LEU A 21 10.38 44.57 28.61
C LEU A 21 11.61 43.68 28.80
N LEU A 22 12.53 44.03 29.71
CA LEU A 22 13.72 43.24 30.02
C LEU A 22 13.37 41.84 30.55
N ASP A 23 12.43 41.75 31.50
CA ASP A 23 11.97 40.47 32.08
C ASP A 23 11.31 39.55 31.04
N ASN A 24 10.81 40.13 29.94
CA ASN A 24 10.21 39.41 28.82
C ASN A 24 11.13 39.28 27.61
N GLY A 25 12.43 39.57 27.77
CA GLY A 25 13.47 39.33 26.76
C GLY A 25 13.56 40.39 25.66
N PHE A 26 13.01 41.59 25.87
CA PHE A 26 13.17 42.75 25.00
C PHE A 26 14.28 43.65 25.54
N ASP A 27 15.52 43.24 25.33
CA ASP A 27 16.73 43.83 25.92
C ASP A 27 17.41 44.91 25.07
N SER A 28 16.99 45.08 23.82
CA SER A 28 17.51 46.08 22.88
C SER A 28 16.40 46.70 22.02
N TRP A 29 16.65 47.90 21.48
CA TRP A 29 15.67 48.59 20.64
C TRP A 29 15.36 47.83 19.34
N ASP A 30 16.33 47.14 18.76
CA ASP A 30 16.14 46.30 17.57
C ASP A 30 15.13 45.17 17.83
N VAL A 31 15.20 44.52 19.00
CA VAL A 31 14.25 43.46 19.40
C VAL A 31 12.88 44.06 19.73
N VAL A 32 12.82 45.25 20.33
CA VAL A 32 11.55 45.96 20.59
C VAL A 32 10.85 46.38 19.30
N CYS A 33 11.56 46.65 18.21
CA CYS A 33 10.93 46.98 16.93
C CYS A 33 10.03 45.85 16.39
N ASP A 34 10.31 44.60 16.77
CA ASP A 34 9.53 43.43 16.35
C ASP A 34 8.34 43.12 17.27
N ILE A 35 8.12 43.94 18.31
CA ILE A 35 7.00 43.78 19.24
C ILE A 35 5.66 44.10 18.54
N THR A 36 4.68 43.21 18.67
CA THR A 36 3.36 43.41 18.05
C THR A 36 2.41 44.18 18.97
N GLU A 37 1.32 44.71 18.41
CA GLU A 37 0.31 45.43 19.21
C GLU A 37 -0.29 44.57 20.33
N ASP A 38 -0.49 43.29 20.01
CA ASP A 38 -1.07 42.31 20.92
C ASP A 38 -0.08 41.93 22.04
N ASP A 39 1.22 41.90 21.76
CA ASP A 39 2.26 41.67 22.78
C ASP A 39 2.29 42.84 23.77
N LEU A 40 2.28 44.07 23.27
CA LEU A 40 2.23 45.26 24.13
C LEU A 40 0.96 45.28 25.00
N ALA A 41 -0.19 44.83 24.45
CA ALA A 41 -1.43 44.72 25.21
C ALA A 41 -1.31 43.74 26.37
N GLN A 42 -0.63 42.60 26.15
CA GLN A 42 -0.42 41.55 27.15
C GLN A 42 0.63 41.93 28.20
N LEU A 43 1.66 42.69 27.81
CA LEU A 43 2.63 43.27 28.75
C LEU A 43 2.04 44.42 29.59
N GLY A 44 0.74 44.69 29.45
CA GLY A 44 0.03 45.68 30.27
C GLY A 44 0.23 47.12 29.80
N PHE A 45 0.70 47.35 28.58
CA PHE A 45 0.82 48.71 28.05
C PHE A 45 -0.56 49.32 27.83
N LYS A 46 -0.74 50.53 28.39
CA LYS A 46 -1.95 51.32 28.16
C LYS A 46 -2.09 51.64 26.67
N LEU A 47 -3.32 51.68 26.17
CA LEU A 47 -3.62 51.78 24.73
C LEU A 47 -2.99 53.04 24.06
N GLY A 48 -2.88 54.15 24.81
CA GLY A 48 -2.14 55.34 24.35
C GLY A 48 -0.63 55.14 24.27
N HIS A 49 -0.04 54.46 25.27
CA HIS A 49 1.39 54.15 25.31
C HIS A 49 1.81 53.19 24.19
N ARG A 50 0.94 52.22 23.87
CA ARG A 50 1.11 51.32 22.73
C ARG A 50 1.23 52.08 21.42
N ARG A 51 0.29 53.00 21.17
CA ARG A 51 0.30 53.84 19.97
C ARG A 51 1.53 54.74 19.90
N THR A 52 1.99 55.28 21.03
CA THR A 52 3.22 56.09 21.10
C THR A 52 4.46 55.27 20.74
N LEU A 53 4.60 54.07 21.31
CA LEU A 53 5.75 53.20 21.04
C LEU A 53 5.73 52.68 19.60
N GLN A 54 4.58 52.23 19.10
CA GLN A 54 4.42 51.79 17.71
C GLN A 54 4.67 52.92 16.71
N ARG A 55 4.30 54.15 17.04
CA ARG A 55 4.63 55.32 16.21
C ARG A 55 6.12 55.59 16.19
N GLU A 56 6.80 55.42 17.31
CA GLU A 56 8.26 55.55 17.34
C GLU A 56 8.97 54.43 16.57
N ILE A 57 8.48 53.19 16.66
CA ILE A 57 8.96 52.07 15.85
C ILE A 57 8.73 52.35 14.35
N ALA A 58 7.56 52.87 13.98
CA ALA A 58 7.24 53.24 12.61
C ALA A 58 8.15 54.38 12.10
N ASN A 59 8.38 55.42 12.92
CA ASN A 59 9.32 56.49 12.62
C ASN A 59 10.76 55.95 12.45
N TRP A 60 11.19 55.03 13.32
CA TRP A 60 12.50 54.40 13.24
C TRP A 60 12.66 53.53 11.99
N ARG A 61 11.58 52.89 11.54
CA ARG A 61 11.47 52.19 10.25
C ARG A 61 11.28 53.14 9.05
N GLY A 62 11.25 54.46 9.26
CA GLY A 62 11.20 55.48 8.21
C GLY A 62 9.80 55.88 7.71
N LEU A 63 8.73 55.64 8.48
CA LEU A 63 7.34 55.93 8.08
C LEU A 63 6.83 57.24 8.72
N THR A 64 6.68 58.33 7.94
CA THR A 64 6.29 59.66 8.46
C THR A 64 4.78 59.91 8.58
N LEU A 65 4.40 60.62 9.66
CA LEU A 65 3.08 61.02 10.17
C LEU A 65 2.09 61.62 9.14
N GLY A 66 0.85 61.11 9.13
CA GLY A 66 -0.31 61.75 8.49
C GLY A 66 -1.46 60.85 8.03
N GLN A 67 -1.37 59.52 8.13
CA GLN A 67 -2.40 58.57 7.70
C GLN A 67 -3.04 57.79 8.88
N PRO A 68 -4.35 57.45 8.83
CA PRO A 68 -4.95 56.50 9.77
C PRO A 68 -4.29 55.12 9.62
N LEU A 69 -3.97 54.48 10.75
CA LEU A 69 -3.41 53.13 10.82
C LEU A 69 -4.49 52.09 10.52
N ASP A 70 -4.80 51.91 9.24
CA ASP A 70 -5.24 50.65 8.67
C ASP A 70 -4.64 50.57 7.26
N THR A 71 -3.51 49.86 7.22
CA THR A 71 -2.73 49.39 6.05
C THR A 71 -2.09 50.44 5.12
N ILE A 72 -0.81 50.69 5.39
CA ILE A 72 0.26 50.65 4.38
C ILE A 72 1.03 49.34 4.66
N ASP A 73 1.30 48.35 3.79
CA ASP A 73 1.20 48.21 2.32
C ASP A 73 0.13 49.08 1.67
N GLY A 74 0.56 50.22 1.14
CA GLY A 74 -0.33 51.33 0.81
C GLY A 74 0.00 51.97 -0.52
N MET A 75 -1.07 52.32 -1.23
CA MET A 75 -1.19 53.53 -2.03
C MET A 75 -2.70 53.78 -2.23
N SER A 76 -3.24 54.88 -1.70
CA SER A 76 -4.65 55.28 -1.87
C SER A 76 -4.78 56.78 -2.13
N GLN A 77 -5.47 57.17 -3.22
CA GLN A 77 -6.33 58.37 -3.40
C GLN A 77 -7.34 58.01 -4.53
N SER A 78 -8.63 58.34 -4.53
CA SER A 78 -9.27 59.62 -4.15
C SER A 78 -10.65 59.48 -3.49
N SER A 79 -10.92 60.44 -2.61
CA SER A 79 -12.14 60.83 -1.88
C SER A 79 -13.36 61.26 -2.72
N ARG A 80 -14.58 61.14 -2.16
CA ARG A 80 -15.41 62.30 -1.74
C ARG A 80 -16.66 61.89 -0.93
N SER A 81 -16.95 62.72 0.07
CA SER A 81 -18.05 62.70 1.05
C SER A 81 -19.38 63.18 0.46
N PHE A 82 -20.52 62.93 1.14
CA PHE A 82 -21.62 63.88 1.47
C PHE A 82 -22.99 63.17 1.70
N ASN A 83 -23.59 63.42 2.86
CA ASN A 83 -24.96 63.01 3.28
C ASN A 83 -26.05 63.77 2.49
N PRO A 84 -27.32 63.30 2.41
CA PRO A 84 -28.34 63.66 3.42
C PRO A 84 -29.46 62.58 3.59
N PRO A 85 -30.72 62.85 4.03
CA PRO A 85 -31.32 62.37 5.28
C PRO A 85 -32.59 61.48 5.11
N ASP A 86 -33.27 61.23 6.24
CA ASP A 86 -34.68 60.85 6.42
C ASP A 86 -35.06 59.36 6.66
N LEU A 87 -35.47 59.12 7.92
CA LEU A 87 -36.33 58.05 8.43
C LEU A 87 -37.79 58.23 7.89
N PRO A 88 -38.70 57.20 7.88
CA PRO A 88 -38.89 56.27 9.00
C PRO A 88 -39.33 54.81 8.72
N ALA A 89 -39.07 54.00 9.76
CA ALA A 89 -39.90 52.94 10.36
C ALA A 89 -40.45 51.77 9.50
N ASN A 90 -39.96 50.56 9.80
CA ASN A 90 -40.69 49.65 10.68
C ASN A 90 -39.82 48.47 11.20
N SER A 91 -39.81 48.38 12.53
CA SER A 91 -39.75 47.19 13.40
C SER A 91 -39.73 45.83 12.68
N THR A 92 -38.80 44.93 12.98
CA THR A 92 -38.87 44.11 14.20
C THR A 92 -37.48 43.59 14.62
N THR A 93 -37.15 43.85 15.87
CA THR A 93 -36.00 43.35 16.63
C THR A 93 -35.99 41.82 16.77
N PRO A 94 -34.83 41.15 16.67
CA PRO A 94 -34.53 39.98 17.50
C PRO A 94 -33.68 40.40 18.71
N PRO A 95 -33.77 39.66 19.83
CA PRO A 95 -33.38 40.13 21.15
C PRO A 95 -31.87 40.17 21.38
N ASN A 96 -31.50 41.13 22.22
CA ASN A 96 -30.22 41.25 22.91
C ASN A 96 -29.80 39.94 23.61
N GLY A 97 -28.49 39.67 23.58
CA GLY A 97 -27.81 38.86 24.59
C GLY A 97 -27.08 37.63 24.07
N CYS A 98 -25.94 37.83 23.38
CA CYS A 98 -24.87 36.84 23.43
C CYS A 98 -23.52 37.55 23.22
N GLU A 99 -22.78 37.75 24.31
CA GLU A 99 -21.40 38.22 24.25
C GLU A 99 -20.58 37.27 23.36
N ARG A 100 -20.12 37.76 22.20
CA ARG A 100 -19.18 37.04 21.34
C ARG A 100 -17.87 36.81 22.10
N LYS A 101 -17.71 35.63 22.70
CA LYS A 101 -16.44 35.19 23.27
C LYS A 101 -15.36 35.25 22.18
N LYS A 102 -14.44 36.21 22.28
CA LYS A 102 -13.28 36.33 21.38
C LYS A 102 -12.49 35.01 21.44
N ARG A 103 -12.35 34.31 20.31
CA ARG A 103 -11.61 33.05 20.20
C ARG A 103 -10.17 33.26 20.68
N LYS A 104 -9.69 32.39 21.57
CA LYS A 104 -8.32 32.41 22.11
C LYS A 104 -7.34 32.05 20.98
N TYR A 105 -6.40 32.93 20.65
CA TYR A 105 -5.44 32.72 19.56
C TYR A 105 -4.39 31.67 19.95
N ARG A 106 -4.15 30.71 19.05
CA ARG A 106 -3.12 29.66 19.19
C ARG A 106 -1.94 30.03 18.29
N ARG A 107 -0.73 30.13 18.87
CA ARG A 107 0.48 30.45 18.12
C ARG A 107 0.73 29.37 17.06
N LYS A 108 0.93 29.77 15.80
CA LYS A 108 1.29 28.88 14.69
C LYS A 108 2.81 28.69 14.58
N PRO A 109 3.29 27.53 14.11
CA PRO A 109 4.72 27.34 13.83
C PRO A 109 5.19 28.29 12.73
N ARG A 110 6.47 28.69 12.79
CA ARG A 110 7.10 29.52 11.74
C ARG A 110 7.17 28.72 10.44
N PRO A 111 6.84 29.32 9.28
CA PRO A 111 7.02 28.67 7.99
C PRO A 111 8.51 28.45 7.69
N ASP A 112 8.80 27.38 6.96
CA ASP A 112 10.15 27.05 6.52
C ASP A 112 10.56 27.90 5.32
N ILE A 113 11.68 28.60 5.41
CA ILE A 113 12.19 29.46 4.33
C ILE A 113 12.80 28.60 3.20
N ASN A 114 13.30 27.41 3.53
CA ASN A 114 13.97 26.52 2.57
C ASN A 114 13.02 25.55 1.88
N ALA A 115 11.75 25.49 2.28
CA ALA A 115 10.78 24.64 1.64
C ALA A 115 10.37 25.20 0.27
N PRO A 116 10.30 24.36 -0.77
CA PRO A 116 9.64 24.72 -2.02
C PRO A 116 8.25 25.33 -1.78
N LYS A 117 7.85 26.28 -2.63
CA LYS A 117 6.55 26.95 -2.51
C LYS A 117 5.49 26.19 -3.30
N LYS A 118 4.36 25.90 -2.66
CA LYS A 118 3.25 25.21 -3.33
C LYS A 118 2.72 26.06 -4.49
N PRO A 119 2.60 25.51 -5.70
CA PRO A 119 2.09 26.24 -6.86
C PRO A 119 0.58 26.46 -6.73
N ASN A 120 0.10 27.47 -7.46
CA ASN A 120 -1.31 27.83 -7.51
C ASN A 120 -2.11 26.84 -8.38
N THR A 121 -3.40 26.69 -8.08
CA THR A 121 -4.32 25.86 -8.87
C THR A 121 -4.66 26.54 -10.21
N ALA A 122 -5.19 25.78 -11.16
CA ALA A 122 -5.62 26.28 -12.47
C ALA A 122 -6.56 27.49 -12.37
N TYR A 123 -7.57 27.38 -11.50
CA TYR A 123 -8.48 28.48 -11.21
C TYR A 123 -7.78 29.72 -10.63
N VAL A 124 -6.79 29.53 -9.74
CA VAL A 124 -6.07 30.65 -9.12
C VAL A 124 -5.15 31.35 -10.12
N ASN A 125 -4.50 30.59 -11.02
CA ASN A 125 -3.69 31.14 -12.10
C ASN A 125 -4.54 31.92 -13.11
N PHE A 126 -5.65 31.32 -13.55
CA PHE A 126 -6.63 32.01 -14.40
C PHE A 126 -7.18 33.27 -13.73
N ALA A 127 -7.52 33.19 -12.44
CA ALA A 127 -8.01 34.32 -11.68
C ALA A 127 -6.96 35.41 -11.49
N ALA A 128 -5.66 35.06 -11.43
CA ALA A 128 -4.58 36.04 -11.35
C ALA A 128 -4.40 36.77 -12.68
N GLU A 129 -4.50 36.06 -13.80
CA GLU A 129 -4.45 36.65 -15.14
C GLU A 129 -5.66 37.54 -15.42
N LEU A 130 -6.86 37.08 -15.07
CA LEU A 130 -8.06 37.87 -15.26
C LEU A 130 -8.09 39.12 -14.35
N ARG A 131 -7.49 39.05 -13.15
CA ARG A 131 -7.30 40.22 -12.28
C ARG A 131 -6.25 41.20 -12.81
N ALA A 132 -5.37 40.79 -13.73
CA ALA A 132 -4.43 41.69 -14.38
C ALA A 132 -5.09 42.53 -15.48
N ASP A 133 -6.28 42.12 -15.96
CA ASP A 133 -7.08 42.92 -16.91
C ASP A 133 -7.57 44.21 -16.22
N PRO A 134 -7.27 45.41 -16.78
CA PRO A 134 -7.72 46.68 -16.24
C PRO A 134 -9.25 46.79 -16.05
N SER A 135 -10.03 46.05 -16.85
CA SER A 135 -11.49 46.04 -16.76
C SER A 135 -12.01 45.32 -15.51
N VAL A 136 -11.31 44.27 -15.05
CA VAL A 136 -11.70 43.46 -13.88
C VAL A 136 -11.02 43.98 -12.61
N ASN A 137 -9.79 44.46 -12.69
CA ASN A 137 -9.06 45.02 -11.55
C ASN A 137 -9.72 46.27 -10.94
N SER A 138 -10.58 46.95 -11.70
CA SER A 138 -11.32 48.13 -11.24
C SER A 138 -12.55 47.80 -10.40
N LEU A 139 -12.94 46.52 -10.32
CA LEU A 139 -14.11 46.05 -9.59
C LEU A 139 -13.82 45.83 -8.09
N SER A 140 -14.86 45.82 -7.26
CA SER A 140 -14.71 45.48 -5.84
C SER A 140 -14.31 44.02 -5.65
N PHE A 141 -13.63 43.68 -4.55
CA PHE A 141 -13.16 42.31 -4.26
C PHE A 141 -14.25 41.24 -4.43
N VAL A 142 -15.48 41.53 -4.00
CA VAL A 142 -16.64 40.64 -4.14
C VAL A 142 -17.09 40.52 -5.61
N ALA A 143 -17.04 41.61 -6.37
CA ALA A 143 -17.38 41.62 -7.80
C ALA A 143 -16.32 40.92 -8.66
N ILE A 144 -15.03 41.09 -8.35
CA ILE A 144 -13.92 40.35 -8.96
C ILE A 144 -14.12 38.84 -8.76
N ALA A 145 -14.43 38.40 -7.54
CA ALA A 145 -14.63 36.98 -7.25
C ALA A 145 -15.79 36.37 -8.04
N ARG A 146 -16.88 37.13 -8.24
CA ARG A 146 -18.03 36.69 -9.06
C ARG A 146 -17.69 36.66 -10.55
N GLU A 147 -16.99 37.67 -11.05
CA GLU A 147 -16.65 37.76 -12.48
C GLU A 147 -15.64 36.67 -12.89
N VAL A 148 -14.64 36.41 -12.05
CA VAL A 148 -13.70 35.28 -12.23
C VAL A 148 -14.45 33.94 -12.27
N GLY A 149 -15.38 33.72 -11.34
CA GLY A 149 -16.18 32.49 -11.31
C GLY A 149 -17.03 32.31 -12.57
N ARG A 150 -17.66 33.40 -13.05
CA ARG A 150 -18.48 33.41 -14.26
C ARG A 150 -17.68 33.08 -15.52
N GLN A 151 -16.52 33.71 -15.70
CA GLN A 151 -15.68 33.47 -16.88
C GLN A 151 -15.01 32.10 -16.85
N TRP A 152 -14.66 31.58 -15.68
CA TRP A 152 -14.15 30.21 -15.54
C TRP A 152 -15.20 29.16 -15.94
N GLN A 153 -16.47 29.37 -15.59
CA GLN A 153 -17.58 28.48 -15.98
C GLN A 153 -17.92 28.57 -17.47
N ALA A 154 -17.75 29.74 -18.09
CA ALA A 154 -18.02 29.97 -19.51
C ALA A 154 -16.84 29.60 -20.43
N LEU A 155 -15.72 29.13 -19.87
CA LEU A 155 -14.50 28.86 -20.62
C LEU A 155 -14.65 27.57 -21.46
N PRO A 156 -14.27 27.57 -22.75
CA PRO A 156 -14.29 26.36 -23.57
C PRO A 156 -13.44 25.24 -22.98
N MET A 157 -13.88 23.99 -23.17
CA MET A 157 -13.26 22.81 -22.57
C MET A 157 -11.76 22.69 -22.91
N GLU A 158 -11.37 23.01 -24.15
CA GLU A 158 -9.97 23.00 -24.61
C GLU A 158 -9.10 24.03 -23.88
N SER A 159 -9.58 25.27 -23.73
CA SER A 159 -8.85 26.33 -23.03
C SER A 159 -8.77 26.06 -21.53
N ARG A 160 -9.81 25.45 -20.94
CA ARG A 160 -9.82 25.08 -19.52
C ARG A 160 -8.84 23.95 -19.25
N HIS A 161 -8.78 22.97 -20.14
CA HIS A 161 -7.81 21.89 -20.09
C HIS A 161 -6.37 22.40 -20.17
N ALA A 162 -6.08 23.45 -20.95
CA ALA A 162 -4.74 24.06 -20.98
C ALA A 162 -4.32 24.63 -19.60
N TRP A 163 -5.23 25.33 -18.91
CA TRP A 163 -5.00 25.83 -17.56
C TRP A 163 -4.82 24.70 -16.53
N GLU A 164 -5.64 23.66 -16.62
CA GLU A 164 -5.58 22.49 -15.74
C GLU A 164 -4.29 21.69 -15.97
N SER A 165 -3.87 21.50 -17.22
CA SER A 165 -2.61 20.85 -17.59
C SER A 165 -1.39 21.62 -17.09
N GLN A 166 -1.37 22.95 -17.23
CA GLN A 166 -0.25 23.78 -16.75
C GLN A 166 -0.14 23.78 -15.22
N ALA A 167 -1.28 23.81 -14.51
CA ALA A 167 -1.28 23.71 -13.05
C ALA A 167 -0.89 22.30 -12.55
N ALA A 168 -1.31 21.25 -13.26
CA ALA A 168 -0.92 19.87 -12.96
C ALA A 168 0.59 19.68 -13.12
N LYS A 169 1.17 20.19 -14.22
CA LYS A 169 2.62 20.17 -14.45
C LYS A 169 3.40 20.91 -13.35
N ALA A 170 2.96 22.11 -12.98
CA ALA A 170 3.59 22.87 -11.90
C ALA A 170 3.49 22.14 -10.54
N MET A 171 2.37 21.47 -10.25
CA MET A 171 2.21 20.65 -9.05
C MET A 171 3.18 19.47 -9.05
N GLN A 172 3.34 18.79 -10.18
CA GLN A 172 4.27 17.67 -10.34
C GLN A 172 5.73 18.12 -10.13
N GLU A 173 6.14 19.26 -10.69
CA GLU A 173 7.47 19.85 -10.46
C GLU A 173 7.70 20.20 -8.98
N TYR A 174 6.68 20.73 -8.30
CA TYR A 174 6.74 21.01 -6.87
C TYR A 174 6.86 19.74 -6.02
N GLU A 175 6.15 18.67 -6.38
CA GLU A 175 6.25 17.37 -5.69
C GLU A 175 7.66 16.80 -5.80
N ALA A 176 8.27 16.87 -6.99
CA ALA A 176 9.66 16.48 -7.20
C ALA A 176 10.64 17.30 -6.34
N GLN A 177 10.49 18.63 -6.30
CA GLN A 177 11.32 19.51 -5.46
C GLN A 177 11.12 19.24 -3.96
N MET A 178 9.89 18.92 -3.55
CA MET A 178 9.58 18.57 -2.16
C MET A 178 10.20 17.23 -1.74
N ASP A 179 10.26 16.27 -2.64
CA ASP A 179 10.91 14.98 -2.38
C ASP A 179 12.42 15.13 -2.27
N GLU A 180 13.05 15.96 -3.11
CA GLU A 180 14.44 16.33 -2.95
C GLU A 180 14.65 17.07 -1.62
N TYR A 181 13.79 18.05 -1.30
CA TYR A 181 13.86 18.80 -0.04
C TYR A 181 13.78 17.89 1.19
N ARG A 182 12.93 16.86 1.17
CA ARG A 182 12.78 15.89 2.27
C ARG A 182 14.06 15.11 2.59
N THR A 183 14.99 14.98 1.64
CA THR A 183 16.29 14.32 1.86
C THR A 183 17.33 15.25 2.48
N THR A 184 17.10 16.58 2.45
CA THR A 184 18.08 17.57 2.91
C THR A 184 18.15 17.71 4.44
N GLU A 185 19.31 18.16 4.92
CA GLU A 185 19.52 18.47 6.34
C GLU A 185 18.63 19.63 6.83
N ASN A 186 18.26 20.56 5.94
CA ASN A 186 17.35 21.66 6.26
C ASN A 186 15.95 21.16 6.64
N TYR A 187 15.42 20.17 5.95
CA TYR A 187 14.16 19.54 6.30
C TYR A 187 14.22 18.83 7.66
N ARG A 188 15.32 18.12 7.98
CA ARG A 188 15.50 17.50 9.30
C ARG A 188 15.53 18.54 10.43
N ARG A 189 16.24 19.66 10.23
CA ARG A 189 16.28 20.78 11.19
C ARG A 189 14.91 21.39 11.42
N TYR A 190 14.13 21.61 10.35
CA TYR A 190 12.78 22.15 10.47
C TYR A 190 11.80 21.16 11.14
N GLN A 191 11.90 19.87 10.85
CA GLN A 191 11.11 18.83 11.55
C GLN A 191 11.43 18.78 13.05
N ASN A 192 12.70 18.94 13.42
CA ASN A 192 13.10 19.03 14.83
C ASN A 192 12.56 20.30 15.49
N TYR A 193 12.57 21.45 14.81
CA TYR A 193 11.90 22.67 15.26
C TYR A 193 10.40 22.45 15.49
N LEU A 194 9.68 21.82 14.55
CA LEU A 194 8.24 21.55 14.69
C LEU A 194 7.95 20.62 15.88
N LYS A 195 8.78 19.60 16.12
CA LYS A 195 8.67 18.72 17.30
C LYS A 195 8.88 19.50 18.60
N GLY A 196 9.87 20.40 18.65
CA GLY A 196 10.10 21.28 19.81
C GLY A 196 8.95 22.25 20.05
N PHE A 197 8.41 22.85 18.97
CA PHE A 197 7.27 23.77 19.03
C PHE A 197 6.00 23.09 19.57
N ARG A 198 5.71 21.85 19.13
CA ARG A 198 4.57 21.07 19.63
C ARG A 198 4.69 20.75 21.13
N LYS A 199 5.87 20.28 21.57
CA LYS A 199 6.12 19.96 22.99
C LYS A 199 5.95 21.19 23.90
N GLN A 200 6.51 22.34 23.52
CA GLN A 200 6.36 23.58 24.29
C GLN A 200 4.91 24.07 24.37
N HIS A 201 4.10 23.79 23.34
CA HIS A 201 2.68 24.17 23.33
C HIS A 201 1.84 23.25 24.24
N GLU A 202 2.11 21.94 24.23
CA GLU A 202 1.43 20.96 25.09
C GLU A 202 1.76 21.18 26.57
N GLU A 203 3.00 21.58 26.88
CA GLU A 203 3.47 21.82 28.25
C GLU A 203 2.90 23.12 28.85
N LYS A 204 2.67 24.14 28.02
CA LYS A 204 1.95 25.37 28.41
C LYS A 204 0.45 25.12 28.63
N GLU A 205 -0.18 24.24 27.86
CA GLU A 205 -1.59 23.88 28.07
C GLU A 205 -1.80 23.03 29.35
N ARG A 206 -0.85 22.16 29.72
CA ARG A 206 -0.91 21.39 30.98
C ARG A 206 -0.76 22.26 32.23
N LYS A 207 0.04 23.33 32.19
CA LYS A 207 0.25 24.22 33.35
C LYS A 207 -0.89 25.23 33.59
N GLY A 208 -1.79 25.43 32.62
CA GLY A 208 -2.90 26.39 32.71
C GLY A 208 -4.24 25.83 33.20
N SER A 209 -4.37 24.53 33.44
CA SER A 209 -5.64 23.85 33.74
C SER A 209 -5.78 23.47 35.21
N ASN A 210 -5.53 24.40 36.14
CA ASN A 210 -5.72 24.18 37.58
C ASN A 210 -6.58 25.28 38.22
N THR A 211 -7.80 25.47 37.72
CA THR A 211 -8.89 26.12 38.46
C THR A 211 -10.23 25.49 38.05
N ASN A 212 -10.92 24.92 39.02
CA ASN A 212 -12.25 24.29 38.93
C ASN A 212 -13.30 25.22 38.31
N ILE A 213 -14.17 24.69 37.44
CA ILE A 213 -15.63 24.97 37.31
C ILE A 213 -16.27 23.98 36.31
N VAL A 214 -17.49 23.55 36.66
CA VAL A 214 -18.41 22.54 36.07
C VAL A 214 -18.96 22.95 34.68
N PRO A 215 -19.35 22.01 33.77
CA PRO A 215 -19.68 22.34 32.38
C PRO A 215 -21.16 22.74 32.18
N SER A 216 -21.41 23.59 31.19
CA SER A 216 -22.74 23.82 30.61
C SER A 216 -22.65 23.94 29.08
N ILE A 217 -23.65 23.35 28.45
CA ILE A 217 -23.85 23.06 27.02
C ILE A 217 -24.11 24.35 26.21
N GLU A 218 -23.57 24.46 24.97
CA GLU A 218 -24.29 24.89 23.73
C GLU A 218 -23.38 25.15 22.49
N ASN A 219 -23.70 24.41 21.41
CA ASN A 219 -23.87 24.70 19.96
C ASN A 219 -23.01 25.67 19.12
N GLY A 220 -22.60 25.15 17.94
CA GLY A 220 -22.35 25.81 16.63
C GLY A 220 -21.06 26.62 16.51
N TYR A 221 -20.26 26.66 15.44
CA TYR A 221 -20.46 26.53 13.99
C TYR A 221 -19.06 26.45 13.31
N ASP A 222 -19.02 25.79 12.15
CA ASP A 222 -17.88 25.41 11.31
C ASP A 222 -16.90 26.52 10.86
N ALA A 223 -15.68 26.08 10.50
CA ALA A 223 -14.95 26.54 9.31
C ALA A 223 -13.72 25.66 9.02
N SER A 224 -13.81 24.92 7.92
CA SER A 224 -12.83 24.00 7.34
C SER A 224 -11.54 24.67 6.88
N ARG A 225 -10.40 24.00 7.09
CA ARG A 225 -9.19 24.04 6.23
C ARG A 225 -8.26 22.90 6.64
N GLY A 226 -8.04 21.98 5.69
CA GLY A 226 -7.37 20.70 5.91
C GLY A 226 -5.87 20.78 6.19
N SER A 227 -5.39 19.77 6.92
CA SER A 227 -4.07 19.15 6.75
C SER A 227 -3.96 17.91 7.66
N THR A 228 -3.38 16.85 7.10
CA THR A 228 -2.46 15.87 7.74
C THR A 228 -2.77 15.31 9.14
N ASP A 229 -3.06 14.01 9.14
CA ASP A 229 -2.48 12.93 9.97
C ASP A 229 -1.85 13.33 11.32
N THR A 230 -2.51 12.99 12.42
CA THR A 230 -1.89 12.45 13.65
C THR A 230 -2.90 11.59 14.39
N GLY A 231 -2.53 10.33 14.65
CA GLY A 231 -3.34 9.36 15.37
C GLY A 231 -3.60 9.72 16.83
N SER A 232 -4.83 9.49 17.25
CA SER A 232 -5.18 9.20 18.64
C SER A 232 -6.38 8.26 18.62
N VAL A 233 -6.18 7.06 19.14
CA VAL A 233 -7.23 6.09 19.44
C VAL A 233 -8.27 6.76 20.34
N ARG A 234 -9.54 6.77 19.94
CA ARG A 234 -10.67 7.09 20.82
C ARG A 234 -11.86 6.19 20.50
N SER A 235 -12.37 5.55 21.54
CA SER A 235 -13.52 4.64 21.57
C SER A 235 -14.79 5.22 20.93
N PRO A 236 -15.75 4.39 20.48
CA PRO A 236 -16.86 4.84 19.67
C PRO A 236 -17.96 5.47 20.54
N ASP A 237 -18.07 6.80 20.53
CA ASP A 237 -19.24 7.50 21.04
C ASP A 237 -20.25 7.74 19.90
N ARG A 238 -21.47 7.24 20.11
CA ARG A 238 -22.68 7.45 19.30
C ARG A 238 -22.87 8.93 18.95
N LYS A 239 -22.92 9.27 17.65
CA LYS A 239 -23.53 10.52 17.15
C LYS A 239 -24.63 10.21 16.14
N SER A 240 -25.69 11.01 16.24
CA SER A 240 -27.02 10.86 15.65
C SER A 240 -27.03 10.84 14.12
N ALA A 241 -27.88 9.96 13.57
CA ALA A 241 -27.90 9.49 12.18
C ALA A 241 -28.54 10.44 11.13
N SER A 242 -28.63 11.75 11.34
CA SER A 242 -29.52 12.59 10.51
C SER A 242 -28.88 13.43 9.38
N ASN A 243 -27.55 13.43 9.18
CA ASN A 243 -26.87 14.29 8.18
C ASN A 243 -25.82 13.58 7.27
N LEU A 244 -25.81 12.24 7.19
CA LEU A 244 -24.73 11.49 6.49
C LEU A 244 -24.80 11.52 4.95
N GLY A 245 -26.00 11.57 4.36
CA GLY A 245 -26.17 11.41 2.90
C GLY A 245 -25.45 12.43 2.00
N PRO A 246 -25.50 13.76 2.26
CA PRO A 246 -24.95 14.75 1.32
C PRO A 246 -23.43 14.69 1.16
N GLN A 247 -22.69 14.38 2.24
CA GLN A 247 -21.23 14.30 2.20
C GLN A 247 -20.74 13.04 1.51
N GLU A 248 -21.39 11.89 1.76
CA GLU A 248 -21.02 10.61 1.14
C GLU A 248 -21.22 10.64 -0.38
N LEU A 249 -22.25 11.35 -0.86
CA LEU A 249 -22.48 11.55 -2.28
C LEU A 249 -21.40 12.44 -2.93
N GLU A 250 -21.00 13.52 -2.27
CA GLU A 250 -19.94 14.41 -2.76
C GLU A 250 -18.58 13.68 -2.82
N ASP A 251 -18.24 12.92 -1.77
CA ASP A 251 -17.04 12.08 -1.72
C ASP A 251 -17.06 11.02 -2.84
N CYS A 252 -18.24 10.40 -3.09
CA CYS A 252 -18.47 9.45 -4.16
C CYS A 252 -18.21 10.08 -5.54
N HIS A 253 -18.80 11.24 -5.83
CA HIS A 253 -18.63 11.95 -7.11
C HIS A 253 -17.18 12.37 -7.34
N ALA A 254 -16.50 12.83 -6.29
CA ALA A 254 -15.09 13.21 -6.36
C ALA A 254 -14.20 12.00 -6.69
N ALA A 255 -14.38 10.88 -5.98
CA ALA A 255 -13.60 9.66 -6.23
C ALA A 255 -13.85 9.10 -7.63
N LEU A 256 -15.12 9.09 -8.07
CA LEU A 256 -15.51 8.63 -9.41
C LEU A 256 -14.90 9.50 -10.51
N SER A 257 -14.90 10.82 -10.33
CA SER A 257 -14.30 11.77 -11.29
C SER A 257 -12.80 11.50 -11.47
N ILE A 258 -12.08 11.25 -10.37
CA ILE A 258 -10.65 10.89 -10.42
C ILE A 258 -10.45 9.58 -11.17
N ALA A 259 -11.24 8.54 -10.87
CA ALA A 259 -11.12 7.26 -11.55
C ALA A 259 -11.40 7.37 -13.06
N LEU A 260 -12.43 8.12 -13.46
CA LEU A 260 -12.76 8.37 -14.87
C LEU A 260 -11.63 9.14 -15.59
N GLN A 261 -11.02 10.11 -14.93
CA GLN A 261 -9.88 10.85 -15.47
C GLN A 261 -8.68 9.91 -15.70
N GLU A 262 -8.33 9.09 -14.72
CA GLU A 262 -7.21 8.15 -14.82
C GLU A 262 -7.43 7.08 -15.91
N LEU A 263 -8.66 6.57 -16.03
CA LEU A 263 -9.05 5.67 -17.12
C LEU A 263 -8.95 6.36 -18.49
N SER A 264 -9.31 7.65 -18.58
CA SER A 264 -9.19 8.42 -19.82
C SER A 264 -7.75 8.62 -20.25
N VAL A 265 -6.84 8.90 -19.32
CA VAL A 265 -5.39 9.03 -19.57
C VAL A 265 -4.82 7.69 -20.00
N ARG A 266 -5.21 6.59 -19.34
CA ARG A 266 -4.75 5.27 -19.74
C ARG A 266 -5.22 4.90 -21.14
N ARG A 267 -6.48 5.20 -21.47
CA ARG A 267 -7.02 5.00 -22.81
C ARG A 267 -6.22 5.78 -23.85
N SER A 268 -5.97 7.08 -23.65
CA SER A 268 -5.27 7.90 -24.65
C SER A 268 -3.84 7.44 -24.93
N LEU A 269 -3.15 6.91 -23.92
CA LEU A 269 -1.82 6.30 -24.08
C LEU A 269 -1.84 4.97 -24.86
N THR A 270 -2.99 4.30 -24.88
CA THR A 270 -3.15 2.98 -25.51
C THR A 270 -3.74 3.09 -26.92
N MET A 271 -4.37 4.21 -27.28
CA MET A 271 -4.97 4.38 -28.61
C MET A 271 -3.90 4.53 -29.70
N THR A 272 -3.71 3.46 -30.47
CA THR A 272 -3.04 3.47 -31.78
C THR A 272 -4.08 3.38 -32.90
N GLU A 273 -3.73 3.75 -34.13
CA GLU A 273 -4.67 3.76 -35.29
C GLU A 273 -5.25 2.37 -35.64
N GLU A 274 -4.73 1.28 -35.07
CA GLU A 274 -5.07 -0.11 -35.43
C GLU A 274 -6.06 -0.81 -34.47
N ILE A 275 -6.48 -0.16 -33.37
CA ILE A 275 -7.33 -0.80 -32.35
C ILE A 275 -8.82 -0.67 -32.71
N PRO A 276 -9.60 -1.78 -32.72
CA PRO A 276 -11.04 -1.71 -32.99
C PRO A 276 -11.81 -1.04 -31.84
N ILE A 277 -12.73 -0.14 -32.18
CA ILE A 277 -13.62 0.54 -31.24
C ILE A 277 -15.03 -0.02 -31.43
N PHE A 278 -15.69 -0.32 -30.31
CA PHE A 278 -17.03 -0.89 -30.27
C PHE A 278 -18.00 0.02 -29.53
N ASP A 279 -19.24 0.05 -30.00
CA ASP A 279 -20.33 0.81 -29.41
C ASP A 279 -21.68 0.08 -29.61
N ALA A 280 -22.79 0.71 -29.24
CA ALA A 280 -24.11 0.11 -29.39
C ALA A 280 -24.54 -0.14 -30.86
N GLN A 281 -23.85 0.44 -31.84
CA GLN A 281 -24.10 0.24 -33.27
C GLN A 281 -23.11 -0.75 -33.89
N HIS A 282 -21.91 -0.84 -33.34
CA HIS A 282 -20.82 -1.71 -33.81
C HIS A 282 -20.38 -2.63 -32.67
N LEU A 283 -21.10 -3.73 -32.49
CA LEU A 283 -20.78 -4.71 -31.46
C LEU A 283 -19.61 -5.62 -31.87
N PRO A 284 -18.79 -6.08 -30.92
CA PRO A 284 -17.81 -7.14 -31.15
C PRO A 284 -18.51 -8.49 -31.44
N PRO A 285 -17.79 -9.49 -31.97
CA PRO A 285 -18.39 -10.79 -32.28
C PRO A 285 -18.94 -11.50 -31.03
N GLU A 286 -20.24 -11.84 -31.06
CA GLU A 286 -20.98 -12.41 -29.91
C GLU A 286 -20.32 -13.66 -29.34
N MET A 287 -19.97 -14.64 -30.18
CA MET A 287 -19.40 -15.91 -29.72
C MET A 287 -18.10 -15.70 -28.93
N VAL A 288 -17.26 -14.78 -29.40
CA VAL A 288 -15.97 -14.48 -28.77
C VAL A 288 -16.17 -13.75 -27.45
N VAL A 289 -17.08 -12.76 -27.40
CA VAL A 289 -17.39 -12.03 -26.16
C VAL A 289 -18.05 -12.93 -25.12
N ARG A 290 -19.01 -13.79 -25.52
CA ARG A 290 -19.65 -14.74 -24.62
C ARG A 290 -18.62 -15.71 -24.03
N GLN A 291 -17.76 -16.31 -24.85
CA GLN A 291 -16.69 -17.21 -24.41
C GLN A 291 -15.73 -16.52 -23.42
N ALA A 292 -15.28 -15.31 -23.76
CA ALA A 292 -14.37 -14.55 -22.91
C ALA A 292 -15.04 -14.19 -21.57
N ALA A 293 -16.26 -13.64 -21.59
CA ALA A 293 -16.95 -13.23 -20.36
C ALA A 293 -17.22 -14.42 -19.41
N HIS A 294 -17.61 -15.58 -19.94
CA HIS A 294 -17.75 -16.81 -19.13
C HIS A 294 -16.41 -17.24 -18.51
N SER A 295 -15.30 -17.05 -19.23
CA SER A 295 -13.96 -17.32 -18.71
C SER A 295 -13.58 -16.41 -17.53
N ALA A 296 -14.14 -15.20 -17.42
CA ALA A 296 -13.93 -14.34 -16.24
C ALA A 296 -14.59 -14.93 -14.98
N VAL A 297 -15.81 -15.46 -15.14
CA VAL A 297 -16.57 -16.11 -14.06
C VAL A 297 -15.92 -17.42 -13.64
N LEU A 298 -15.43 -18.23 -14.58
CA LEU A 298 -14.77 -19.50 -14.27
C LEU A 298 -13.35 -19.31 -13.70
N GLY A 299 -12.58 -18.38 -14.25
CA GLY A 299 -11.17 -18.18 -13.91
C GLY A 299 -10.95 -17.74 -12.47
N THR A 300 -11.62 -16.64 -12.08
CA THR A 300 -11.51 -16.05 -10.74
C THR A 300 -12.74 -16.18 -9.87
N GLY A 301 -13.88 -16.65 -10.39
CA GLY A 301 -15.16 -16.57 -9.69
C GLY A 301 -15.20 -17.25 -8.34
N THR A 302 -14.39 -18.29 -8.10
CA THR A 302 -14.37 -18.96 -6.81
C THR A 302 -13.69 -18.15 -5.70
N MET A 303 -12.75 -17.27 -6.05
CA MET A 303 -12.01 -16.43 -5.09
C MET A 303 -12.52 -14.98 -5.08
N LEU A 304 -12.82 -14.43 -6.26
CA LEU A 304 -13.34 -13.08 -6.46
C LEU A 304 -14.78 -13.16 -6.97
N HIS A 305 -15.70 -12.44 -6.35
CA HIS A 305 -17.06 -12.34 -6.85
C HIS A 305 -17.16 -11.19 -7.86
N LEU A 306 -17.35 -11.50 -9.14
CA LEU A 306 -17.54 -10.53 -10.21
C LEU A 306 -19.02 -10.38 -10.59
N THR A 307 -19.68 -11.51 -10.83
CA THR A 307 -21.10 -11.64 -11.18
C THR A 307 -21.50 -13.12 -11.06
N THR A 308 -22.80 -13.42 -11.12
CA THR A 308 -23.31 -14.79 -11.26
C THR A 308 -23.42 -15.19 -12.74
N GLU A 309 -23.46 -16.49 -13.02
CA GLU A 309 -23.63 -17.00 -14.39
C GLU A 309 -24.96 -16.55 -15.00
N ASP A 310 -26.04 -16.58 -14.21
CA ASP A 310 -27.37 -16.12 -14.64
C ASP A 310 -27.37 -14.63 -14.99
N GLN A 311 -26.79 -13.77 -14.14
CA GLN A 311 -26.69 -12.33 -14.41
C GLN A 311 -25.85 -12.02 -15.63
N LEU A 312 -24.77 -12.78 -15.85
CA LEU A 312 -23.94 -12.62 -17.03
C LEU A 312 -24.70 -12.98 -18.30
N GLU A 313 -25.42 -14.11 -18.30
CA GLU A 313 -26.17 -14.54 -19.47
C GLU A 313 -27.34 -13.60 -19.76
N ASP A 314 -28.03 -13.10 -18.74
CA ASP A 314 -29.06 -12.05 -18.89
C ASP A 314 -28.48 -10.78 -19.52
N ALA A 315 -27.29 -10.34 -19.08
CA ALA A 315 -26.63 -9.17 -19.64
C ALA A 315 -26.18 -9.39 -21.10
N LEU A 316 -25.64 -10.56 -21.42
CA LEU A 316 -25.25 -10.93 -22.78
C LEU A 316 -26.47 -10.98 -23.71
N ASN A 317 -27.55 -11.61 -23.26
CA ASN A 317 -28.82 -11.66 -24.00
C ASN A 317 -29.44 -10.28 -24.18
N HIS A 318 -29.27 -9.36 -23.23
CA HIS A 318 -29.72 -7.97 -23.38
C HIS A 318 -28.92 -7.21 -24.44
N VAL A 319 -27.60 -7.41 -24.51
CA VAL A 319 -26.72 -6.71 -25.46
C VAL A 319 -26.86 -7.24 -26.89
N TYR A 320 -26.94 -8.57 -27.06
CA TYR A 320 -27.04 -9.21 -28.38
C TYR A 320 -28.46 -9.54 -28.82
N GLY A 321 -29.44 -9.33 -27.93
CA GLY A 321 -30.85 -9.57 -28.21
C GLY A 321 -31.54 -8.45 -28.99
N PRO A 322 -32.83 -8.65 -29.34
CA PRO A 322 -33.62 -7.65 -30.04
C PRO A 322 -34.05 -6.51 -29.10
N GLY A 323 -33.52 -5.30 -29.27
CA GLY A 323 -33.98 -4.13 -28.53
C GLY A 323 -32.94 -2.99 -28.44
N PRO A 324 -33.29 -1.86 -27.80
CA PRO A 324 -32.32 -0.82 -27.50
C PRO A 324 -31.34 -1.30 -26.43
N ILE A 325 -30.05 -1.16 -26.72
CA ILE A 325 -28.97 -1.58 -25.82
C ILE A 325 -28.84 -0.59 -24.65
N ASN A 326 -28.81 -1.11 -23.43
CA ASN A 326 -28.57 -0.30 -22.24
C ASN A 326 -27.05 -0.03 -22.13
N PRO A 327 -26.60 1.25 -22.07
CA PRO A 327 -25.19 1.57 -22.04
C PRO A 327 -24.45 1.01 -20.82
N VAL A 328 -25.10 0.93 -19.64
CA VAL A 328 -24.50 0.35 -18.42
C VAL A 328 -24.23 -1.15 -18.64
N VAL A 329 -25.20 -1.86 -19.22
CA VAL A 329 -25.09 -3.30 -19.47
C VAL A 329 -24.03 -3.59 -20.54
N LEU A 330 -23.95 -2.76 -21.58
CA LEU A 330 -22.90 -2.86 -22.60
C LEU A 330 -21.51 -2.68 -22.01
N VAL A 331 -21.30 -1.64 -21.17
CA VAL A 331 -20.03 -1.42 -20.48
C VAL A 331 -19.67 -2.63 -19.61
N PHE A 332 -20.63 -3.16 -18.86
CA PHE A 332 -20.43 -4.34 -18.04
C PHE A 332 -19.99 -5.56 -18.86
N VAL A 333 -20.68 -5.89 -19.95
CA VAL A 333 -20.35 -7.02 -20.83
C VAL A 333 -18.94 -6.87 -21.42
N LEU A 334 -18.62 -5.68 -21.93
CA LEU A 334 -17.30 -5.41 -22.51
C LEU A 334 -16.19 -5.51 -21.44
N ALA A 335 -16.37 -4.90 -20.27
CA ALA A 335 -15.42 -4.98 -19.17
C ALA A 335 -15.22 -6.42 -18.68
N CYS A 336 -16.31 -7.20 -18.58
CA CYS A 336 -16.26 -8.60 -18.19
C CYS A 336 -15.51 -9.46 -19.20
N ALA A 337 -15.80 -9.30 -20.49
CA ALA A 337 -15.11 -10.01 -21.57
C ALA A 337 -13.61 -9.64 -21.64
N ALA A 338 -13.26 -8.37 -21.44
CA ALA A 338 -11.87 -7.93 -21.38
C ALA A 338 -11.09 -8.61 -20.24
N VAL A 339 -11.69 -8.70 -19.04
CA VAL A 339 -11.10 -9.45 -17.91
C VAL A 339 -10.98 -10.93 -18.25
N GLY A 340 -12.03 -11.51 -18.83
CA GLY A 340 -12.10 -12.92 -19.19
C GLY A 340 -11.07 -13.38 -20.21
N ALA A 341 -10.72 -12.51 -21.16
CA ALA A 341 -9.69 -12.75 -22.17
C ALA A 341 -8.27 -12.94 -21.59
N HIS A 342 -8.02 -12.56 -20.33
CA HIS A 342 -6.77 -12.91 -19.65
C HIS A 342 -6.73 -14.35 -19.14
N TYR A 343 -7.89 -14.95 -18.88
CA TYR A 343 -8.01 -16.33 -18.42
C TYR A 343 -8.08 -17.32 -19.58
N ASP A 344 -8.70 -16.92 -20.69
CA ASP A 344 -8.70 -17.66 -21.96
C ASP A 344 -7.90 -16.89 -23.02
N VAL A 345 -6.57 -17.03 -22.98
CA VAL A 345 -5.66 -16.30 -23.89
C VAL A 345 -5.89 -16.65 -25.37
N GLN A 346 -6.55 -17.80 -25.65
CA GLN A 346 -6.80 -18.24 -27.02
C GLN A 346 -8.14 -17.72 -27.57
N CYS A 347 -8.99 -17.10 -26.75
CA CYS A 347 -10.32 -16.68 -27.20
C CYS A 347 -10.29 -15.50 -28.18
N MET A 348 -9.30 -14.60 -28.09
CA MET A 348 -9.18 -13.41 -28.93
C MET A 348 -7.73 -12.92 -29.00
N SER A 349 -7.41 -12.09 -30.00
CA SER A 349 -6.10 -11.43 -30.09
C SER A 349 -5.92 -10.34 -29.03
N ASP A 350 -4.67 -9.96 -28.76
CA ASP A 350 -4.37 -8.89 -27.82
C ASP A 350 -4.98 -7.56 -28.28
N GLU A 351 -4.98 -7.25 -29.59
CA GLU A 351 -5.59 -6.04 -30.16
C GLU A 351 -7.09 -6.00 -29.93
N MET A 352 -7.78 -7.16 -30.08
CA MET A 352 -9.21 -7.25 -29.81
C MET A 352 -9.51 -7.09 -28.32
N ARG A 353 -8.71 -7.72 -27.43
CA ARG A 353 -8.85 -7.53 -25.97
C ARG A 353 -8.71 -6.06 -25.60
N TYR A 354 -7.66 -5.40 -26.09
CA TYR A 354 -7.43 -3.98 -25.85
C TYR A 354 -8.55 -3.11 -26.42
N GLY A 355 -9.04 -3.42 -27.63
CA GLY A 355 -10.18 -2.73 -28.23
C GLY A 355 -11.45 -2.82 -27.41
N ILE A 356 -11.78 -4.01 -26.89
CA ILE A 356 -12.92 -4.22 -25.99
C ILE A 356 -12.76 -3.40 -24.69
N TYR A 357 -11.58 -3.43 -24.07
CA TYR A 357 -11.31 -2.65 -22.86
C TYR A 357 -11.41 -1.13 -23.10
N VAL A 358 -10.77 -0.63 -24.16
CA VAL A 358 -10.81 0.77 -24.56
C VAL A 358 -12.25 1.22 -24.80
N SER A 359 -13.05 0.40 -25.48
CA SER A 359 -14.46 0.64 -25.74
C SER A 359 -15.26 0.71 -24.43
N ALA A 360 -15.05 -0.23 -23.50
CA ALA A 360 -15.70 -0.22 -22.19
C ALA A 360 -15.39 1.08 -21.43
N THR A 361 -14.13 1.51 -21.38
CA THR A 361 -13.75 2.76 -20.68
C THR A 361 -14.23 4.03 -21.38
N LEU A 362 -14.43 4.01 -22.70
CA LEU A 362 -14.96 5.14 -23.48
C LEU A 362 -16.45 5.32 -23.23
N LEU A 363 -17.19 4.21 -23.20
CA LEU A 363 -18.62 4.19 -22.91
C LEU A 363 -18.92 4.47 -21.42
N PHE A 364 -18.01 4.10 -20.51
CA PHE A 364 -18.12 4.40 -19.09
C PHE A 364 -17.79 5.88 -18.77
N ASN A 365 -18.70 6.77 -19.13
CA ASN A 365 -18.59 8.21 -18.87
C ASN A 365 -19.35 8.63 -17.59
N SER A 366 -19.30 9.92 -17.25
CA SER A 366 -19.98 10.46 -16.05
C SER A 366 -21.47 10.12 -16.02
N ASP A 367 -22.18 10.26 -17.14
CA ASP A 367 -23.63 10.02 -17.18
C ASP A 367 -23.97 8.54 -16.90
N VAL A 368 -23.23 7.61 -17.51
CA VAL A 368 -23.37 6.17 -17.28
C VAL A 368 -23.03 5.83 -15.84
N ALA A 369 -21.94 6.37 -15.31
CA ALA A 369 -21.47 6.06 -13.97
C ALA A 369 -22.41 6.55 -12.84
N HIS A 370 -23.13 7.66 -13.06
CA HIS A 370 -24.12 8.17 -12.11
C HIS A 370 -25.53 7.60 -12.33
N SER A 371 -25.76 6.85 -13.41
CA SER A 371 -27.09 6.32 -13.73
C SER A 371 -27.54 5.19 -12.80
N ASN A 372 -26.61 4.33 -12.38
CA ASN A 372 -26.93 3.18 -11.52
C ASN A 372 -25.73 2.75 -10.66
N TYR A 373 -25.73 3.11 -9.37
CA TYR A 373 -24.56 2.95 -8.50
C TYR A 373 -24.14 1.50 -8.19
N PRO A 374 -25.05 0.53 -7.91
CA PRO A 374 -24.67 -0.87 -7.75
C PRO A 374 -23.95 -1.45 -8.97
N GLU A 375 -24.42 -1.16 -10.17
CA GLU A 375 -23.82 -1.61 -11.43
C GLU A 375 -22.51 -0.88 -11.70
N THR A 376 -22.45 0.43 -11.42
CA THR A 376 -21.20 1.20 -11.44
C THR A 376 -20.15 0.60 -10.52
N MET A 377 -20.53 0.17 -9.31
CA MET A 377 -19.64 -0.52 -8.38
C MET A 377 -19.09 -1.82 -8.96
N ARG A 378 -19.93 -2.62 -9.64
CA ARG A 378 -19.51 -3.85 -10.33
C ARG A 378 -18.56 -3.55 -11.50
N ILE A 379 -18.88 -2.55 -12.33
CA ILE A 379 -18.04 -2.12 -13.46
C ILE A 379 -16.67 -1.66 -12.96
N LEU A 380 -16.62 -0.85 -11.90
CA LEU A 380 -15.37 -0.40 -11.29
C LEU A 380 -14.54 -1.59 -10.78
N LEU A 381 -15.17 -2.61 -10.16
CA LEU A 381 -14.47 -3.83 -9.77
C LEU A 381 -13.86 -4.55 -10.98
N LEU A 382 -14.60 -4.72 -12.09
CA LEU A 382 -14.07 -5.33 -13.31
C LEU A 382 -12.90 -4.55 -13.90
N LEU A 383 -13.01 -3.23 -13.98
CA LEU A 383 -11.94 -2.35 -14.48
C LEU A 383 -10.72 -2.36 -13.56
N ALA A 384 -10.92 -2.51 -12.24
CA ALA A 384 -9.83 -2.70 -11.27
C ALA A 384 -9.14 -4.06 -11.48
N VAL A 385 -9.89 -5.15 -11.65
CA VAL A 385 -9.32 -6.48 -11.95
C VAL A 385 -8.58 -6.47 -13.28
N TYR A 386 -9.12 -5.84 -14.32
CA TYR A 386 -8.40 -5.68 -15.59
C TYR A 386 -7.09 -4.90 -15.39
N SER A 387 -7.16 -3.77 -14.67
CA SER A 387 -5.97 -2.97 -14.35
C SER A 387 -4.94 -3.77 -13.55
N LEU A 388 -5.36 -4.72 -12.70
CA LEU A 388 -4.46 -5.61 -11.96
C LEU A 388 -3.70 -6.54 -12.91
N LEU A 389 -4.42 -7.16 -13.84
CA LEU A 389 -3.89 -8.14 -14.79
C LEU A 389 -2.92 -7.49 -15.78
N GLU A 390 -3.22 -6.26 -16.20
CA GLU A 390 -2.35 -5.38 -16.99
C GLU A 390 -1.34 -4.58 -16.13
N LYS A 391 -1.29 -4.84 -14.82
CA LYS A 391 -0.29 -4.35 -13.87
C LYS A 391 -0.17 -2.82 -13.81
N HIS A 392 -1.30 -2.12 -13.90
CA HIS A 392 -1.38 -0.66 -13.99
C HIS A 392 -1.91 0.00 -12.71
N MET A 393 -1.32 1.13 -12.31
CA MET A 393 -1.68 1.86 -11.07
C MET A 393 -3.05 2.53 -11.09
N THR A 394 -3.73 2.60 -12.24
CA THR A 394 -5.15 3.00 -12.32
C THR A 394 -6.02 2.21 -11.35
N ILE A 395 -5.62 0.98 -11.04
CA ILE A 395 -6.30 0.12 -10.07
C ILE A 395 -6.57 0.82 -8.74
N CYS A 396 -5.63 1.59 -8.20
CA CYS A 396 -5.79 2.25 -6.90
C CYS A 396 -6.92 3.29 -6.93
N HIS A 397 -7.00 4.08 -8.00
CA HIS A 397 -8.04 5.10 -8.17
C HIS A 397 -9.41 4.46 -8.44
N VAL A 398 -9.45 3.41 -9.26
CA VAL A 398 -10.68 2.68 -9.58
C VAL A 398 -11.23 1.94 -8.35
N LEU A 399 -10.37 1.31 -7.53
CA LEU A 399 -10.79 0.68 -6.28
C LEU A 399 -11.28 1.70 -5.24
N ALA A 400 -10.59 2.84 -5.08
CA ALA A 400 -11.03 3.90 -4.19
C ALA A 400 -12.41 4.47 -4.60
N ALA A 401 -12.65 4.60 -5.90
CA ALA A 401 -13.97 4.95 -6.43
C ALA A 401 -15.00 3.85 -6.13
N GLY A 402 -14.67 2.58 -6.33
CA GLY A 402 -15.56 1.45 -6.02
C GLY A 402 -15.96 1.40 -4.53
N LEU A 403 -15.00 1.60 -3.62
CA LEU A 403 -15.26 1.70 -2.19
C LEU A 403 -16.12 2.93 -1.85
N SER A 404 -15.87 4.08 -2.48
CA SER A 404 -16.65 5.29 -2.25
C SER A 404 -18.09 5.17 -2.75
N VAL A 405 -18.29 4.55 -3.93
CA VAL A 405 -19.62 4.21 -4.45
C VAL A 405 -20.34 3.24 -3.50
N SER A 406 -19.64 2.24 -2.96
CA SER A 406 -20.25 1.29 -2.02
C SER A 406 -20.81 1.98 -0.77
N ARG A 407 -20.11 2.98 -0.24
CA ARG A 407 -20.56 3.76 0.93
C ARG A 407 -21.88 4.48 0.64
N TRP A 408 -22.02 5.03 -0.56
CA TRP A 408 -23.28 5.62 -1.02
C TRP A 408 -24.38 4.56 -1.21
N VAL A 409 -24.06 3.42 -1.83
CA VAL A 409 -25.02 2.31 -2.04
C VAL A 409 -25.62 1.83 -0.72
N PHE A 410 -24.81 1.69 0.33
CA PHE A 410 -25.24 1.26 1.66
C PHE A 410 -25.69 2.41 2.57
N CYS A 411 -25.80 3.63 2.06
CA CYS A 411 -26.28 4.77 2.84
C CYS A 411 -27.77 4.58 3.16
N PRO A 412 -28.22 4.75 4.42
CA PRO A 412 -29.64 4.63 4.78
C PRO A 412 -30.56 5.60 4.03
N SER A 413 -30.01 6.67 3.46
CA SER A 413 -30.76 7.61 2.60
C SER A 413 -31.12 7.03 1.23
N ASN A 414 -30.54 5.89 0.84
CA ASN A 414 -30.70 5.23 -0.45
C ASN A 414 -31.50 3.89 -0.35
N ASP A 415 -31.99 3.54 0.84
CA ASP A 415 -32.57 2.22 1.17
C ASP A 415 -33.88 1.90 0.43
N GLU A 416 -34.58 2.92 -0.11
CA GLU A 416 -35.88 2.74 -0.78
C GLU A 416 -35.79 2.32 -2.26
N GLN A 417 -34.59 2.31 -2.87
CA GLN A 417 -34.43 2.12 -4.33
C GLN A 417 -33.82 0.78 -4.76
N ILE A 418 -33.21 0.01 -3.86
CA ILE A 418 -32.45 -1.20 -4.19
C ILE A 418 -33.20 -2.45 -3.70
N SER A 419 -33.34 -3.46 -4.57
CA SER A 419 -33.95 -4.74 -4.18
C SER A 419 -33.08 -5.47 -3.14
N ALA A 420 -33.70 -6.32 -2.31
CA ALA A 420 -32.96 -7.11 -1.32
C ALA A 420 -31.85 -7.97 -1.97
N ASP A 421 -32.15 -8.57 -3.13
CA ASP A 421 -31.19 -9.35 -3.91
C ASP A 421 -30.04 -8.49 -4.47
N GLY A 422 -30.36 -7.27 -4.93
CA GLY A 422 -29.36 -6.32 -5.41
C GLY A 422 -28.44 -5.81 -4.29
N LEU A 423 -28.97 -5.64 -3.07
CA LEU A 423 -28.17 -5.25 -1.92
C LEU A 423 -27.22 -6.37 -1.50
N GLU A 424 -27.68 -7.62 -1.49
CA GLU A 424 -26.85 -8.78 -1.17
C GLU A 424 -25.71 -8.94 -2.16
N GLU A 425 -26.01 -8.79 -3.45
CA GLU A 425 -25.04 -8.77 -4.53
C GLU A 425 -23.99 -7.65 -4.35
N ALA A 426 -24.42 -6.43 -4.02
CA ALA A 426 -23.51 -5.33 -3.70
C ALA A 426 -22.58 -5.67 -2.53
N ARG A 427 -23.03 -6.44 -1.52
CA ARG A 427 -22.16 -6.86 -0.42
C ARG A 427 -21.10 -7.86 -0.86
N ARG A 428 -21.42 -8.80 -1.77
CA ARG A 428 -20.43 -9.73 -2.35
C ARG A 428 -19.36 -8.98 -3.15
N ILE A 429 -19.77 -7.97 -3.92
CA ILE A 429 -18.85 -7.09 -4.66
C ILE A 429 -17.98 -6.30 -3.67
N LEU A 430 -18.54 -5.79 -2.57
CA LEU A 430 -17.79 -5.08 -1.52
C LEU A 430 -16.72 -5.95 -0.89
N CYS A 431 -17.02 -7.22 -0.57
CA CYS A 431 -16.02 -8.16 -0.05
C CYS A 431 -14.82 -8.30 -1.00
N THR A 432 -15.09 -8.35 -2.31
CA THR A 432 -14.05 -8.45 -3.34
C THR A 432 -13.25 -7.15 -3.46
N LEU A 433 -13.89 -5.98 -3.42
CA LEU A 433 -13.21 -4.68 -3.42
C LEU A 433 -12.28 -4.52 -2.20
N ILE A 434 -12.76 -4.88 -1.00
CA ILE A 434 -11.97 -4.84 0.23
C ILE A 434 -10.77 -5.79 0.13
N PHE A 435 -11.01 -7.01 -0.35
CA PHE A 435 -9.93 -7.97 -0.55
C PHE A 435 -8.85 -7.41 -1.48
N MET A 436 -9.24 -6.84 -2.61
CA MET A 436 -8.31 -6.27 -3.60
C MET A 436 -7.55 -5.05 -3.05
N ASP A 437 -8.21 -4.14 -2.36
CA ASP A 437 -7.56 -2.98 -1.72
C ASP A 437 -6.59 -3.42 -0.62
N CYS A 438 -6.98 -4.39 0.22
CA CYS A 438 -6.10 -4.93 1.26
C CYS A 438 -4.86 -5.63 0.67
N TRP A 439 -5.07 -6.41 -0.39
CA TRP A 439 -3.97 -7.06 -1.11
C TRP A 439 -2.98 -6.02 -1.65
N LEU A 440 -3.46 -5.04 -2.41
CA LEU A 440 -2.62 -4.04 -3.05
C LEU A 440 -1.96 -3.12 -2.04
N SER A 441 -2.66 -2.72 -0.98
CA SER A 441 -2.09 -1.96 0.14
C SER A 441 -0.91 -2.72 0.77
N THR A 442 -1.08 -4.03 1.00
CA THR A 442 -0.06 -4.88 1.60
C THR A 442 1.14 -5.14 0.69
N THR A 443 0.92 -5.16 -0.63
CA THR A 443 1.96 -5.53 -1.60
C THR A 443 2.68 -4.34 -2.19
N LEU A 444 2.03 -3.17 -2.28
CA LEU A 444 2.60 -1.92 -2.78
C LEU A 444 2.95 -0.92 -1.68
N GLY A 445 2.40 -1.09 -0.47
CA GLY A 445 2.77 -0.30 0.70
C GLY A 445 2.14 1.08 0.76
N TYR A 446 1.02 1.29 0.08
CA TYR A 446 0.16 2.46 0.29
C TYR A 446 -0.85 2.16 1.40
N ARG A 447 -1.42 3.21 2.02
CA ARG A 447 -2.49 3.03 3.02
C ARG A 447 -3.81 2.68 2.34
N SER A 448 -4.41 1.57 2.76
CA SER A 448 -5.73 1.12 2.32
C SER A 448 -6.80 2.22 2.50
N ASP A 449 -7.71 2.37 1.52
CA ASP A 449 -8.88 3.25 1.68
C ASP A 449 -10.03 2.56 2.43
N THR A 450 -9.91 1.28 2.76
CA THR A 450 -10.94 0.52 3.49
C THR A 450 -11.19 1.10 4.89
N ARG A 451 -12.43 1.55 5.13
CA ARG A 451 -12.90 2.17 6.38
C ARG A 451 -13.68 1.17 7.25
N PRO A 452 -13.83 1.42 8.57
CA PRO A 452 -14.62 0.57 9.45
C PRO A 452 -16.09 0.41 9.02
N ILE A 453 -16.66 1.42 8.34
CA ILE A 453 -18.02 1.34 7.79
C ILE A 453 -18.11 0.31 6.65
N ASP A 454 -17.08 0.21 5.82
CA ASP A 454 -17.03 -0.76 4.72
C ASP A 454 -17.00 -2.18 5.30
N ILE A 455 -16.17 -2.40 6.33
CA ILE A 455 -16.09 -3.69 7.05
C ILE A 455 -17.45 -4.04 7.67
N LYS A 456 -18.13 -3.08 8.31
CA LYS A 456 -19.46 -3.28 8.88
C LYS A 456 -20.50 -3.66 7.82
N ASN A 457 -20.36 -3.11 6.61
CA ASN A 457 -21.27 -3.37 5.49
C ASN A 457 -20.94 -4.65 4.73
N THR A 458 -19.85 -5.35 5.07
CA THR A 458 -19.52 -6.63 4.43
C THR A 458 -20.60 -7.69 4.62
N TRP A 459 -20.64 -8.59 3.66
CA TRP A 459 -21.51 -9.76 3.70
C TRP A 459 -20.99 -10.77 4.73
N SER A 460 -21.85 -11.32 5.59
CA SER A 460 -21.49 -12.45 6.46
C SER A 460 -22.27 -13.71 6.05
N PRO A 461 -21.59 -14.79 5.66
CA PRO A 461 -22.24 -16.04 5.24
C PRO A 461 -23.10 -16.63 6.36
N LEU A 462 -24.34 -17.01 6.02
CA LEU A 462 -25.18 -17.87 6.85
C LEU A 462 -24.67 -19.33 6.81
N PRO A 463 -24.97 -20.17 7.82
CA PRO A 463 -24.52 -21.56 7.86
C PRO A 463 -24.88 -22.40 6.62
N ASP A 464 -25.99 -22.09 5.96
CA ASP A 464 -26.50 -22.82 4.78
C ASP A 464 -26.07 -22.18 3.43
N CYS A 465 -25.20 -21.17 3.44
CA CYS A 465 -24.77 -20.53 2.20
C CYS A 465 -23.87 -21.45 1.35
N PRO A 466 -23.76 -21.21 0.03
CA PRO A 466 -22.83 -21.94 -0.82
C PRO A 466 -21.39 -21.81 -0.29
N ILE A 467 -20.61 -22.89 -0.34
CA ILE A 467 -19.22 -22.88 0.11
C ILE A 467 -18.37 -21.82 -0.62
N THR A 468 -18.64 -21.56 -1.89
CA THR A 468 -17.97 -20.53 -2.69
C THR A 468 -18.05 -19.14 -2.05
N ASP A 469 -19.20 -18.85 -1.46
CA ASP A 469 -19.49 -17.59 -0.81
C ASP A 469 -18.71 -17.50 0.52
N SER A 470 -18.67 -18.57 1.30
CA SER A 470 -17.79 -18.68 2.47
C SER A 470 -16.30 -18.50 2.13
N ILE A 471 -15.84 -19.04 1.00
CA ILE A 471 -14.45 -18.88 0.52
C ILE A 471 -14.14 -17.40 0.27
N ARG A 472 -14.98 -16.70 -0.49
CA ARG A 472 -14.83 -15.27 -0.81
C ARG A 472 -14.82 -14.40 0.44
N PHE A 473 -15.71 -14.69 1.40
CA PHE A 473 -15.76 -13.98 2.66
C PHE A 473 -14.47 -14.17 3.48
N GLN A 474 -14.01 -15.42 3.62
CA GLN A 474 -12.78 -15.70 4.36
C GLN A 474 -11.54 -15.12 3.67
N ALA A 475 -11.51 -15.06 2.33
CA ALA A 475 -10.48 -14.37 1.57
C ALA A 475 -10.40 -12.88 1.94
N SER A 476 -11.54 -12.17 1.96
CA SER A 476 -11.60 -10.77 2.40
C SER A 476 -11.14 -10.60 3.85
N ARG A 477 -11.56 -11.48 4.75
CA ARG A 477 -11.15 -11.44 6.16
C ARG A 477 -9.66 -11.62 6.37
N ILE A 478 -9.04 -12.61 5.73
CA ILE A 478 -7.59 -12.80 5.85
C ILE A 478 -6.82 -11.64 5.21
N GLY A 479 -7.36 -11.05 4.13
CA GLY A 479 -6.83 -9.81 3.54
C GLY A 479 -6.80 -8.65 4.53
N LEU A 480 -7.86 -8.44 5.31
CA LEU A 480 -7.91 -7.41 6.37
C LEU A 480 -6.86 -7.65 7.47
N VAL A 481 -6.70 -8.89 7.91
CA VAL A 481 -5.65 -9.26 8.90
C VAL A 481 -4.26 -9.00 8.32
N MET A 482 -4.03 -9.40 7.06
CA MET A 482 -2.77 -9.19 6.35
C MET A 482 -2.43 -7.70 6.22
N ARG A 483 -3.42 -6.86 5.88
CA ARG A 483 -3.29 -5.40 5.84
C ARG A 483 -2.91 -4.82 7.20
N GLU A 484 -3.59 -5.22 8.27
CA GLU A 484 -3.30 -4.75 9.63
C GLU A 484 -1.86 -5.09 10.05
N ILE A 485 -1.41 -6.31 9.75
CA ILE A 485 -0.02 -6.73 9.97
C ILE A 485 0.94 -5.84 9.17
N ALA A 486 0.67 -5.60 7.89
CA ALA A 486 1.51 -4.77 7.05
C ALA A 486 1.57 -3.31 7.55
N GLU A 487 0.45 -2.72 7.93
CA GLU A 487 0.42 -1.35 8.45
C GLU A 487 1.25 -1.21 9.73
N GLN A 488 1.12 -2.17 10.66
CA GLN A 488 1.82 -2.12 11.94
C GLN A 488 3.30 -2.46 11.83
N THR A 489 3.68 -3.39 10.96
CA THR A 489 5.08 -3.86 10.82
C THR A 489 5.91 -3.02 9.86
N MET A 490 5.28 -2.27 8.94
CA MET A 490 5.99 -1.64 7.82
C MET A 490 5.94 -0.11 7.82
N HIS A 491 4.91 0.51 8.41
CA HIS A 491 4.84 1.97 8.57
C HIS A 491 5.39 2.46 9.92
N SER A 492 5.55 1.57 10.89
CA SER A 492 6.27 1.84 12.13
C SER A 492 7.76 1.62 11.89
N GLY A 493 8.59 2.67 12.00
CA GLY A 493 10.05 2.51 11.86
C GLY A 493 10.62 1.41 12.76
N VAL A 494 11.71 0.77 12.31
CA VAL A 494 12.35 -0.45 12.89
C VAL A 494 12.51 -0.42 14.42
N SER A 495 12.64 0.75 15.06
CA SER A 495 12.75 0.91 16.52
C SER A 495 11.43 0.75 17.31
N SER A 496 10.32 0.30 16.71
CA SER A 496 8.99 0.27 17.36
C SER A 496 8.35 -1.13 17.47
N VAL A 497 9.01 -2.21 17.06
CA VAL A 497 8.39 -3.56 17.09
C VAL A 497 8.45 -4.13 18.52
N LYS A 498 7.42 -3.83 19.31
CA LYS A 498 7.23 -4.40 20.65
C LYS A 498 6.71 -5.82 20.56
N VAL A 499 7.17 -6.69 21.47
CA VAL A 499 6.70 -8.08 21.62
C VAL A 499 5.18 -8.14 21.75
N GLU A 500 4.61 -7.27 22.58
CA GLU A 500 3.16 -7.15 22.79
C GLU A 500 2.37 -6.97 21.48
N ARG A 501 2.92 -6.23 20.51
CA ARG A 501 2.27 -6.03 19.20
C ARG A 501 2.35 -7.28 18.34
N ILE A 502 3.49 -7.98 18.34
CA ILE A 502 3.65 -9.24 17.62
C ILE A 502 2.67 -10.28 18.16
N GLU A 503 2.52 -10.36 19.47
CA GLU A 503 1.57 -11.26 20.14
C GLU A 503 0.13 -10.91 19.76
N ALA A 504 -0.25 -9.62 19.79
CA ALA A 504 -1.58 -9.18 19.37
C ALA A 504 -1.89 -9.53 17.90
N LEU A 505 -0.93 -9.32 16.99
CA LEU A 505 -1.08 -9.67 15.57
C LEU A 505 -1.11 -11.19 15.35
N THR A 506 -0.37 -11.95 16.15
CA THR A 506 -0.41 -13.42 16.12
C THR A 506 -1.79 -13.92 16.56
N GLU A 507 -2.35 -13.37 17.64
CA GLU A 507 -3.71 -13.71 18.09
C GLU A 507 -4.76 -13.40 17.03
N MET A 508 -4.62 -12.31 16.26
CA MET A 508 -5.54 -12.02 15.15
C MET A 508 -5.54 -13.12 14.08
N LEU A 509 -4.36 -13.66 13.74
CA LEU A 509 -4.23 -14.79 12.81
C LEU A 509 -4.87 -16.07 13.39
N ASP A 510 -4.70 -16.30 14.68
CA ASP A 510 -5.27 -17.46 15.38
C ASP A 510 -6.79 -17.42 15.47
N VAL A 511 -7.34 -16.25 15.78
CA VAL A 511 -8.79 -16.02 15.77
C VAL A 511 -9.36 -16.33 14.39
N TRP A 512 -8.72 -15.83 13.33
CA TRP A 512 -9.17 -16.13 11.97
C TRP A 512 -9.12 -17.63 11.67
N TYR A 513 -8.02 -18.31 11.98
CA TYR A 513 -7.88 -19.75 11.72
C TYR A 513 -8.90 -20.59 12.51
N ARG A 514 -9.18 -20.20 13.76
CA ARG A 514 -10.14 -20.89 14.63
C ARG A 514 -11.59 -20.69 14.19
N GLU A 515 -11.90 -19.56 13.56
CA GLU A 515 -13.22 -19.27 12.98
C GLU A 515 -13.39 -19.79 11.54
N LEU A 516 -12.34 -20.37 10.95
CA LEU A 516 -12.41 -20.94 9.62
C LEU A 516 -13.34 -22.16 9.61
N PRO A 517 -14.31 -22.25 8.67
CA PRO A 517 -15.22 -23.38 8.57
C PRO A 517 -14.46 -24.72 8.43
N PRO A 518 -14.87 -25.82 9.09
CA PRO A 518 -14.14 -27.10 9.09
C PRO A 518 -13.81 -27.63 7.68
N ILE A 519 -14.73 -27.49 6.73
CA ILE A 519 -14.55 -27.91 5.33
C ILE A 519 -13.45 -27.12 4.59
N MET A 520 -13.04 -25.97 5.12
CA MET A 520 -11.97 -25.14 4.57
C MET A 520 -10.62 -25.37 5.28
N HIS A 521 -10.54 -26.22 6.31
CA HIS A 521 -9.25 -26.56 6.92
C HIS A 521 -8.41 -27.43 5.98
N LEU A 522 -7.07 -27.32 6.04
CA LEU A 522 -6.18 -28.10 5.18
C LEU A 522 -6.37 -29.62 5.35
N ALA A 523 -6.68 -30.09 6.57
CA ALA A 523 -6.97 -31.50 6.85
C ALA A 523 -8.19 -32.02 6.07
N ALA A 524 -9.20 -31.18 5.84
CA ALA A 524 -10.38 -31.54 5.07
C ALA A 524 -10.06 -31.71 3.58
N LEU A 525 -9.10 -30.94 3.06
CA LEU A 525 -8.66 -31.04 1.66
C LEU A 525 -7.91 -32.36 1.38
N THR A 526 -7.23 -32.90 2.39
CA THR A 526 -6.46 -34.15 2.30
C THR A 526 -7.30 -35.42 2.53
N SER A 527 -8.50 -35.30 3.10
CA SER A 527 -9.40 -36.44 3.33
C SER A 527 -10.20 -36.77 2.07
N GLU A 528 -10.13 -37.99 1.55
CA GLU A 528 -10.83 -38.38 0.31
C GLU A 528 -12.34 -38.11 0.35
N GLU A 529 -12.97 -38.40 1.50
CA GLU A 529 -14.41 -38.25 1.70
C GLU A 529 -14.85 -36.78 1.63
N GLN A 530 -14.16 -35.89 2.34
CA GLN A 530 -14.49 -34.46 2.38
C GLN A 530 -14.03 -33.73 1.12
N SER A 531 -12.91 -34.16 0.53
CA SER A 531 -12.40 -33.63 -0.71
C SER A 531 -13.43 -33.82 -1.82
N SER A 532 -14.09 -35.00 -1.90
CA SER A 532 -15.12 -35.30 -2.92
C SER A 532 -16.29 -34.31 -3.01
N ILE A 533 -16.60 -33.62 -1.90
CA ILE A 533 -17.68 -32.62 -1.81
C ILE A 533 -17.29 -31.32 -2.54
N LEU A 534 -15.99 -31.01 -2.58
CA LEU A 534 -15.46 -29.76 -3.14
C LEU A 534 -15.06 -29.94 -4.60
N THR A 535 -15.50 -29.00 -5.44
CA THR A 535 -15.00 -28.89 -6.82
C THR A 535 -13.51 -28.57 -6.83
N PHE A 536 -12.85 -28.90 -7.94
CA PHE A 536 -11.44 -28.57 -8.15
C PHE A 536 -11.15 -27.07 -7.92
N TYR A 537 -12.01 -26.19 -8.45
CA TYR A 537 -11.89 -24.74 -8.30
C TYR A 537 -12.02 -24.28 -6.84
N GLN A 538 -12.92 -24.88 -6.08
CA GLN A 538 -13.10 -24.59 -4.64
C GLN A 538 -11.90 -25.04 -3.82
N ARG A 539 -11.37 -26.25 -4.05
CA ARG A 539 -10.16 -26.72 -3.36
C ARG A 539 -8.99 -25.77 -3.62
N ARG A 540 -8.80 -25.37 -4.88
CA ARG A 540 -7.77 -24.43 -5.30
C ARG A 540 -7.92 -23.06 -4.63
N ALA A 541 -9.14 -22.52 -4.58
CA ALA A 541 -9.41 -21.25 -3.92
C ALA A 541 -9.19 -21.31 -2.40
N ILE A 542 -9.56 -22.42 -1.74
CA ILE A 542 -9.26 -22.64 -0.32
C ILE A 542 -7.75 -22.67 -0.09
N MET A 543 -6.98 -23.37 -0.94
CA MET A 543 -5.52 -23.32 -0.86
C MET A 543 -5.00 -21.89 -1.03
N MET A 544 -5.49 -21.10 -2.00
CA MET A 544 -5.11 -19.69 -2.12
C MET A 544 -5.43 -18.88 -0.85
N VAL A 545 -6.59 -19.09 -0.21
CA VAL A 545 -6.94 -18.45 1.07
C VAL A 545 -5.90 -18.77 2.15
N HIS A 546 -5.45 -20.03 2.25
CA HIS A 546 -4.35 -20.42 3.15
C HIS A 546 -2.99 -19.83 2.72
N MET A 547 -2.74 -19.63 1.42
CA MET A 547 -1.56 -18.89 0.97
C MET A 547 -1.57 -17.46 1.52
N PHE A 548 -2.69 -16.74 1.53
CA PHE A 548 -2.75 -15.42 2.18
C PHE A 548 -2.48 -15.49 3.68
N TYR A 549 -2.97 -16.51 4.37
CA TYR A 549 -2.65 -16.74 5.78
C TYR A 549 -1.14 -16.93 6.00
N LEU A 550 -0.51 -17.83 5.24
CA LEU A 550 0.94 -18.05 5.30
C LEU A 550 1.71 -16.79 4.91
N GLY A 551 1.20 -16.05 3.94
CA GLY A 551 1.71 -14.74 3.51
C GLY A 551 1.67 -13.69 4.62
N ALA A 552 0.59 -13.65 5.40
CA ALA A 552 0.45 -12.79 6.56
C ALA A 552 1.45 -13.18 7.67
N VAL A 553 1.64 -14.48 7.92
CA VAL A 553 2.66 -15.01 8.85
C VAL A 553 4.07 -14.61 8.40
N ILE A 554 4.40 -14.77 7.12
CA ILE A 554 5.69 -14.34 6.55
C ILE A 554 5.87 -12.84 6.72
N THR A 555 4.83 -12.04 6.41
CA THR A 555 4.87 -10.57 6.53
C THR A 555 5.08 -10.11 7.98
N LEU A 556 4.48 -10.81 8.94
CA LEU A 556 4.64 -10.53 10.37
C LEU A 556 6.07 -10.77 10.84
N TYR A 557 6.65 -11.93 10.50
CA TYR A 557 7.93 -12.36 11.04
C TYR A 557 9.15 -11.94 10.21
N ARG A 558 8.99 -11.55 8.93
CA ARG A 558 10.12 -11.15 8.07
C ARG A 558 10.91 -9.97 8.63
N GLN A 559 10.24 -8.98 9.22
CA GLN A 559 10.92 -7.79 9.77
C GLN A 559 11.80 -8.14 10.98
N LEU A 560 11.38 -9.14 11.77
CA LEU A 560 12.19 -9.68 12.86
C LEU A 560 13.37 -10.49 12.34
N MET A 561 13.15 -11.30 11.29
CA MET A 561 14.22 -12.03 10.61
C MET A 561 15.28 -11.07 10.05
N LEU A 562 14.87 -9.98 9.41
CA LEU A 562 15.73 -8.93 8.88
C LEU A 562 16.55 -8.25 9.98
N THR A 563 15.87 -7.76 11.03
CA THR A 563 16.52 -7.05 12.14
C THR A 563 17.52 -7.96 12.87
N SER A 564 17.17 -9.24 13.07
CA SER A 564 18.07 -10.25 13.62
C SER A 564 19.32 -10.44 12.76
N SER A 565 19.16 -10.54 11.44
CA SER A 565 20.27 -10.73 10.52
C SER A 565 21.25 -9.54 10.52
N GLN A 566 20.73 -8.31 10.53
CA GLN A 566 21.53 -7.08 10.50
C GLN A 566 22.31 -6.89 11.81
N ASN A 567 21.64 -7.06 12.97
CA ASN A 567 22.27 -6.97 14.29
C ASN A 567 23.40 -8.01 14.45
N ARG A 568 23.20 -9.20 13.89
CA ARG A 568 24.20 -10.27 13.93
C ARG A 568 25.43 -9.94 13.08
N ILE A 569 25.23 -9.40 11.87
CA ILE A 569 26.33 -8.94 10.99
C ILE A 569 27.09 -7.77 11.62
N GLN A 570 26.38 -6.84 12.27
CA GLN A 570 26.97 -5.63 12.87
C GLN A 570 27.54 -5.87 14.28
N SER A 571 27.35 -7.06 14.86
CA SER A 571 27.72 -7.41 16.25
C SER A 571 27.14 -6.45 17.31
N THR A 572 25.98 -5.86 17.02
CA THR A 572 25.28 -4.92 17.90
C THR A 572 23.87 -5.42 18.17
N TRP A 573 23.58 -5.82 19.41
CA TRP A 573 22.23 -6.25 19.80
C TRP A 573 21.43 -5.09 20.38
N HIS A 574 20.42 -4.63 19.63
CA HIS A 574 19.54 -3.53 20.05
C HIS A 574 18.06 -3.92 20.18
N LEU A 575 17.75 -5.22 20.11
CA LEU A 575 16.38 -5.73 20.27
C LEU A 575 16.04 -5.91 21.76
N GLU A 576 14.82 -5.53 22.16
CA GLU A 576 14.26 -5.82 23.50
C GLU A 576 14.09 -7.33 23.76
N MET A 577 14.19 -8.16 22.72
CA MET A 577 13.94 -9.59 22.75
C MET A 577 15.19 -10.42 23.03
N SER A 578 15.02 -11.61 23.60
CA SER A 578 16.12 -12.57 23.76
C SER A 578 16.52 -13.20 22.42
N TYR A 579 17.73 -13.76 22.38
CA TYR A 579 18.22 -14.52 21.23
C TYR A 579 17.33 -15.73 20.93
N SER A 580 16.90 -16.46 21.97
CA SER A 580 16.05 -17.65 21.83
C SER A 580 14.66 -17.32 21.26
N GLN A 581 14.06 -16.20 21.67
CA GLN A 581 12.79 -15.74 21.10
C GLN A 581 12.93 -15.36 19.62
N THR A 582 14.05 -14.74 19.26
CA THR A 582 14.33 -14.35 17.88
C THR A 582 14.52 -15.58 16.97
N GLN A 583 15.18 -16.62 17.48
CA GLN A 583 15.34 -17.89 16.78
C GLN A 583 13.98 -18.60 16.56
N HIS A 584 13.10 -18.56 17.55
CA HIS A 584 11.74 -19.11 17.44
C HIS A 584 10.94 -18.45 16.31
N TYR A 585 10.97 -17.12 16.22
CA TYR A 585 10.25 -16.41 15.13
C TYR A 585 10.88 -16.63 13.76
N ARG A 586 12.21 -16.76 13.68
CA ARG A 586 12.90 -17.15 12.46
C ARG A 586 12.39 -18.51 11.97
N GLN A 587 12.28 -19.48 12.87
CA GLN A 587 11.78 -20.81 12.55
C GLN A 587 10.32 -20.76 12.07
N LYS A 588 9.44 -20.01 12.75
CA LYS A 588 8.05 -19.82 12.30
C LYS A 588 7.96 -19.25 10.88
N CYS A 589 8.77 -18.25 10.55
CA CYS A 589 8.79 -17.65 9.22
C CYS A 589 9.29 -18.64 8.16
N SER A 590 10.35 -19.39 8.45
CA SER A 590 10.91 -20.40 7.55
C SER A 590 9.92 -21.54 7.29
N VAL A 591 9.29 -22.09 8.34
CA VAL A 591 8.26 -23.12 8.21
C VAL A 591 7.07 -22.61 7.39
N ALA A 592 6.59 -21.39 7.63
CA ALA A 592 5.51 -20.81 6.83
C ALA A 592 5.89 -20.67 5.34
N ALA A 593 7.14 -20.29 5.04
CA ALA A 593 7.66 -20.23 3.68
C ALA A 593 7.70 -21.62 3.03
N GLN A 594 8.18 -22.65 3.73
CA GLN A 594 8.19 -24.03 3.24
C GLN A 594 6.77 -24.54 2.93
N GLN A 595 5.80 -24.29 3.83
CA GLN A 595 4.40 -24.67 3.60
C GLN A 595 3.80 -23.93 2.40
N MET A 596 4.17 -22.66 2.19
CA MET A 596 3.75 -21.89 1.01
C MET A 596 4.26 -22.56 -0.28
N VAL A 597 5.53 -22.97 -0.33
CA VAL A 597 6.10 -23.67 -1.50
C VAL A 597 5.34 -24.95 -1.80
N ARG A 598 5.08 -25.78 -0.79
CA ARG A 598 4.33 -27.04 -0.94
C ARG A 598 2.93 -26.80 -1.48
N MET A 599 2.25 -25.76 -0.96
CA MET A 599 0.91 -25.38 -1.42
C MET A 599 0.91 -24.89 -2.87
N MET A 600 1.88 -24.06 -3.24
CA MET A 600 2.07 -23.62 -4.63
C MET A 600 2.34 -24.80 -5.57
N ALA A 601 3.15 -25.77 -5.14
CA ALA A 601 3.43 -26.98 -5.92
C ALA A 601 2.18 -27.84 -6.16
N LEU A 602 1.28 -27.91 -5.17
CA LEU A 602 -0.01 -28.63 -5.30
C LEU A 602 -1.01 -27.92 -6.22
N ILE A 603 -1.01 -26.59 -6.21
CA ILE A 603 -1.83 -25.75 -7.11
C ILE A 603 -1.29 -25.78 -8.55
N SER A 604 0.00 -26.06 -8.71
CA SER A 604 0.76 -25.91 -9.95
C SER A 604 0.09 -26.52 -11.19
N PHE A 605 0.50 -25.99 -12.34
CA PHE A 605 -0.07 -26.11 -13.69
C PHE A 605 -0.34 -27.53 -14.22
N ASN A 606 0.16 -28.58 -13.56
CA ASN A 606 0.12 -29.96 -14.05
C ASN A 606 -1.14 -30.75 -13.65
N ASN A 607 -2.00 -30.21 -12.78
CA ASN A 607 -3.20 -30.91 -12.31
C ASN A 607 -4.48 -30.32 -12.92
N ASN A 608 -4.86 -30.76 -14.13
CA ASN A 608 -6.20 -30.80 -14.74
C ASN A 608 -7.19 -29.61 -14.54
N GLY A 609 -6.71 -28.40 -14.30
CA GLY A 609 -7.52 -27.19 -14.35
C GLY A 609 -6.63 -25.97 -14.50
N ASN A 610 -6.17 -25.75 -15.74
CA ASN A 610 -5.15 -24.78 -16.16
C ASN A 610 -5.19 -23.48 -15.36
N MET A 611 -4.31 -23.37 -14.35
CA MET A 611 -3.94 -22.07 -13.82
C MET A 611 -3.34 -21.27 -14.99
N THR A 612 -3.70 -20.01 -15.14
CA THR A 612 -3.09 -19.17 -16.18
C THR A 612 -1.62 -18.92 -15.84
N LYS A 613 -0.72 -19.02 -16.83
CA LYS A 613 0.70 -18.60 -16.70
C LYS A 613 0.82 -17.13 -16.27
N ARG A 614 -0.27 -16.36 -16.40
CA ARG A 614 -0.42 -14.95 -15.99
C ARG A 614 -0.94 -14.77 -14.56
N CYS A 615 -0.94 -15.82 -13.73
CA CYS A 615 -1.49 -15.74 -12.38
C CYS A 615 -0.57 -14.90 -11.46
N TRP A 616 -0.94 -13.64 -11.26
CA TRP A 616 -0.19 -12.68 -10.44
C TRP A 616 0.06 -13.16 -9.00
N LEU A 617 -0.86 -13.95 -8.42
CA LEU A 617 -0.69 -14.52 -7.07
C LEU A 617 0.47 -15.51 -7.01
N MET A 618 0.55 -16.41 -8.00
CA MET A 618 1.59 -17.43 -8.04
C MET A 618 2.96 -16.79 -8.29
N ILE A 619 3.05 -15.81 -9.19
CA ILE A 619 4.29 -15.09 -9.49
C ILE A 619 4.78 -14.35 -8.25
N TYR A 620 3.91 -13.57 -7.61
CA TYR A 620 4.23 -12.81 -6.39
C TYR A 620 4.72 -13.75 -5.27
N TRP A 621 3.94 -14.79 -4.94
CA TRP A 621 4.29 -15.67 -3.84
C TRP A 621 5.52 -16.53 -4.14
N ALA A 622 5.71 -17.01 -5.37
CA ALA A 622 6.91 -17.75 -5.74
C ALA A 622 8.18 -16.92 -5.54
N PHE A 623 8.17 -15.66 -5.98
CA PHE A 623 9.29 -14.74 -5.78
C PHE A 623 9.55 -14.46 -4.29
N HIS A 624 8.55 -13.96 -3.56
CA HIS A 624 8.73 -13.56 -2.17
C HIS A 624 9.10 -14.72 -1.24
N THR A 625 8.48 -15.89 -1.44
CA THR A 625 8.80 -17.09 -0.67
C THR A 625 10.20 -17.60 -0.98
N CYS A 626 10.64 -17.54 -2.25
CA CYS A 626 12.01 -17.91 -2.62
C CYS A 626 13.03 -17.04 -1.87
N VAL A 627 12.85 -15.71 -1.85
CA VAL A 627 13.74 -14.78 -1.13
C VAL A 627 13.82 -15.12 0.36
N VAL A 628 12.69 -15.42 1.00
CA VAL A 628 12.66 -15.81 2.43
C VAL A 628 13.38 -17.13 2.68
N VAL A 629 13.18 -18.13 1.82
CA VAL A 629 13.87 -19.43 1.92
C VAL A 629 15.38 -19.26 1.72
N LEU A 630 15.83 -18.49 0.72
CA LEU A 630 17.25 -18.21 0.49
C LEU A 630 17.89 -17.46 1.66
N LEU A 631 17.17 -16.53 2.29
CA LEU A 631 17.63 -15.86 3.50
C LEU A 631 17.76 -16.83 4.67
N SER A 632 16.78 -17.74 4.84
CA SER A 632 16.83 -18.81 5.86
C SER A 632 18.05 -19.72 5.65
N ILE A 633 18.30 -20.17 4.42
CA ILE A 633 19.47 -20.99 4.05
C ILE A 633 20.77 -20.24 4.38
N SER A 634 20.86 -18.98 3.99
CA SER A 634 22.06 -18.17 4.24
C SER A 634 22.36 -18.05 5.74
N GLN A 635 21.31 -17.93 6.57
CA GLN A 635 21.44 -17.91 8.03
C GLN A 635 21.87 -19.27 8.60
N GLN A 636 21.30 -20.37 8.12
CA GLN A 636 21.70 -21.74 8.51
C GLN A 636 23.18 -22.01 8.17
N LEU A 637 23.64 -21.59 6.98
CA LEU A 637 25.05 -21.71 6.58
C LEU A 637 25.99 -20.88 7.47
N LEU A 638 25.57 -19.67 7.90
CA LEU A 638 26.33 -18.88 8.89
C LEU A 638 26.37 -19.55 10.28
N ASP A 639 25.31 -20.29 10.63
CA ASP A 639 25.23 -21.09 11.86
C ASP A 639 25.98 -22.43 11.75
N GLN A 640 26.52 -22.77 10.56
CA GLN A 640 27.11 -24.06 10.23
C GLN A 640 26.16 -25.25 10.48
N ASP A 641 24.86 -24.99 10.44
CA ASP A 641 23.82 -26.01 10.54
C ASP A 641 23.39 -26.43 9.13
N LEU A 642 23.72 -27.66 8.74
CA LEU A 642 23.39 -28.21 7.43
C LEU A 642 22.15 -29.11 7.44
N SER A 643 21.46 -29.25 8.57
CA SER A 643 20.41 -30.26 8.77
C SER A 643 19.27 -30.17 7.75
N THR A 644 18.79 -28.97 7.42
CA THR A 644 17.67 -28.75 6.49
C THR A 644 18.05 -28.04 5.20
N VAL A 645 19.31 -27.64 5.03
CA VAL A 645 19.77 -26.79 3.91
C VAL A 645 19.45 -27.41 2.54
N ILE A 646 19.62 -28.74 2.39
CA ILE A 646 19.36 -29.43 1.12
C ILE A 646 17.86 -29.41 0.78
N GLU A 647 17.00 -29.65 1.77
CA GLU A 647 15.54 -29.58 1.60
C GLU A 647 15.12 -28.15 1.26
N ASP A 648 15.66 -27.15 1.96
CA ASP A 648 15.36 -25.74 1.70
C ASP A 648 15.84 -25.28 0.32
N LEU A 649 16.99 -25.77 -0.17
CA LEU A 649 17.43 -25.54 -1.56
C LEU A 649 16.46 -26.16 -2.57
N SER A 650 15.86 -27.32 -2.27
CA SER A 650 14.83 -27.91 -3.13
C SER A 650 13.54 -27.09 -3.16
N HIS A 651 13.14 -26.50 -2.01
CA HIS A 651 12.02 -25.57 -1.93
C HIS A 651 12.29 -24.30 -2.75
N ALA A 652 13.48 -23.69 -2.62
CA ALA A 652 13.86 -22.53 -3.41
C ALA A 652 13.84 -22.83 -4.92
N LYS A 653 14.33 -24.02 -5.32
CA LYS A 653 14.29 -24.48 -6.70
C LYS A 653 12.86 -24.61 -7.23
N THR A 654 11.94 -25.16 -6.43
CA THR A 654 10.52 -25.27 -6.78
C THR A 654 9.89 -23.89 -7.07
N CYS A 655 10.21 -22.87 -6.26
CA CYS A 655 9.76 -21.50 -6.54
C CYS A 655 10.30 -20.98 -7.87
N MET A 656 11.59 -21.20 -8.15
CA MET A 656 12.20 -20.80 -9.41
C MET A 656 11.57 -21.54 -10.60
N ASP A 657 11.21 -22.81 -10.45
CA ASP A 657 10.55 -23.57 -11.52
C ASP A 657 9.15 -23.01 -11.83
N ILE A 658 8.39 -22.62 -10.80
CA ILE A 658 7.10 -21.93 -10.98
C ILE A 658 7.29 -20.62 -11.76
N LEU A 659 8.26 -19.79 -11.36
CA LEU A 659 8.57 -18.54 -12.06
C LEU A 659 9.01 -18.80 -13.51
N SER A 660 9.76 -19.89 -13.75
CA SER A 660 10.22 -20.26 -15.10
C SER A 660 9.05 -20.64 -16.01
N ILE A 661 8.02 -21.30 -15.49
CA ILE A 661 6.82 -21.65 -16.28
C ILE A 661 6.04 -20.39 -16.68
N CYS A 662 6.01 -19.39 -15.79
CA CYS A 662 5.32 -18.11 -16.04
C CYS A 662 6.13 -17.15 -16.94
N ALA A 663 7.45 -17.31 -17.03
CA ALA A 663 8.35 -16.39 -17.73
C ALA A 663 7.99 -16.20 -19.22
N ASP A 664 7.49 -17.24 -19.90
CA ASP A 664 7.09 -17.14 -21.32
C ASP A 664 5.92 -16.18 -21.54
N ALA A 665 5.04 -16.04 -20.54
CA ALA A 665 3.80 -15.28 -20.65
C ALA A 665 3.85 -13.94 -19.90
N GLU A 666 4.81 -13.77 -18.98
CA GLU A 666 4.90 -12.66 -18.04
C GLU A 666 6.35 -12.20 -17.86
N PRO A 667 6.73 -11.02 -18.41
CA PRO A 667 8.10 -10.48 -18.31
C PRO A 667 8.59 -10.30 -16.87
N VAL A 668 7.73 -9.85 -15.97
CA VAL A 668 7.99 -9.74 -14.53
C VAL A 668 8.59 -11.03 -13.96
N SER A 669 8.06 -12.19 -14.37
CA SER A 669 8.51 -13.47 -13.88
C SER A 669 9.93 -13.80 -14.34
N ALA A 670 10.29 -13.42 -15.58
CA ALA A 670 11.66 -13.54 -16.08
C ALA A 670 12.63 -12.64 -15.30
N ASN A 671 12.25 -11.38 -15.05
CA ASN A 671 13.04 -10.45 -14.25
C ASN A 671 13.29 -10.96 -12.82
N HIS A 672 12.25 -11.52 -12.19
CA HIS A 672 12.36 -12.14 -10.87
C HIS A 672 13.35 -13.31 -10.84
N LEU A 673 13.39 -14.13 -11.90
CA LEU A 673 14.37 -15.23 -12.02
C LEU A 673 15.80 -14.73 -12.16
N GLU A 674 16.03 -13.74 -13.03
CA GLU A 674 17.35 -13.15 -13.22
C GLU A 674 17.91 -12.59 -11.92
N LEU A 675 17.04 -12.01 -11.09
CA LEU A 675 17.43 -11.44 -9.81
C LEU A 675 17.74 -12.50 -8.74
N ILE A 676 16.97 -13.59 -8.68
CA ILE A 676 17.12 -14.62 -7.63
C ILE A 676 18.24 -15.63 -7.95
N LYS A 677 18.42 -15.98 -9.22
CA LYS A 677 19.30 -17.07 -9.66
C LYS A 677 20.75 -16.96 -9.14
N PRO A 678 21.41 -15.78 -9.16
CA PRO A 678 22.77 -15.65 -8.64
C PRO A 678 22.90 -16.00 -7.15
N PHE A 679 21.88 -15.68 -6.34
CA PHE A 679 21.87 -16.01 -4.91
C PHE A 679 21.71 -17.52 -4.69
N TYR A 680 20.82 -18.16 -5.46
CA TYR A 680 20.64 -19.61 -5.41
C TYR A 680 21.94 -20.36 -5.77
N ASP A 681 22.58 -19.96 -6.88
CA ASP A 681 23.81 -20.60 -7.36
C ASP A 681 24.96 -20.42 -6.35
N SER A 682 25.12 -19.22 -5.77
CA SER A 682 26.12 -18.94 -4.73
C SER A 682 25.90 -19.80 -3.48
N LEU A 683 24.66 -19.92 -2.99
CA LEU A 683 24.36 -20.73 -1.80
C LEU A 683 24.56 -22.23 -2.04
N CYS A 684 24.26 -22.73 -3.24
CA CYS A 684 24.59 -24.11 -3.63
C CYS A 684 26.10 -24.37 -3.54
N GLN A 685 26.93 -23.45 -4.03
CA GLN A 685 28.39 -23.58 -3.99
C GLN A 685 28.91 -23.56 -2.54
N HIS A 686 28.40 -22.68 -1.69
CA HIS A 686 28.78 -22.61 -0.28
C HIS A 686 28.39 -23.89 0.49
N GLN A 687 27.20 -24.43 0.24
CA GLN A 687 26.74 -25.68 0.82
C GLN A 687 27.69 -26.84 0.45
N GLN A 688 28.08 -26.95 -0.82
CA GLN A 688 29.02 -27.98 -1.28
C GLN A 688 30.42 -27.81 -0.65
N ALA A 689 30.92 -26.57 -0.54
CA ALA A 689 32.22 -26.28 0.04
C ALA A 689 32.28 -26.63 1.55
N ILE A 690 31.23 -26.31 2.31
CA ILE A 690 31.15 -26.65 3.74
C ILE A 690 31.01 -28.17 3.92
N ALA A 691 30.16 -28.82 3.11
CA ALA A 691 30.04 -30.28 3.13
C ALA A 691 31.40 -30.95 2.84
N ALA A 692 32.14 -30.49 1.84
CA ALA A 692 33.48 -31.01 1.52
C ALA A 692 34.48 -30.85 2.67
N LYS A 693 34.48 -29.71 3.38
CA LYS A 693 35.33 -29.46 4.56
C LYS A 693 35.00 -30.36 5.75
N ILE A 694 33.72 -30.69 5.95
CA ILE A 694 33.29 -31.62 7.00
C ILE A 694 33.76 -33.04 6.65
N HIS A 695 33.65 -33.45 5.39
CA HIS A 695 34.12 -34.76 4.93
C HIS A 695 35.65 -34.89 5.01
N SER A 696 36.42 -33.84 4.70
CA SER A 696 37.89 -33.87 4.86
C SER A 696 38.31 -33.94 6.34
N SER A 697 37.66 -33.17 7.22
CA SER A 697 37.95 -33.19 8.67
C SER A 697 37.64 -34.54 9.32
N ASN A 698 36.58 -35.23 8.86
CA ASN A 698 36.24 -36.59 9.32
C ASN A 698 37.21 -37.66 8.80
N ASN A 699 37.79 -37.48 7.60
CA ASN A 699 38.81 -38.38 7.07
C ASN A 699 40.16 -38.22 7.77
N ASP A 700 40.55 -36.99 8.14
CA ASP A 700 41.77 -36.75 8.91
C ASP A 700 41.65 -37.29 10.35
N SER A 701 40.47 -37.17 10.97
CA SER A 701 40.20 -37.71 12.32
C SER A 701 40.17 -39.24 12.39
N ASN A 702 39.89 -39.92 11.27
CA ASN A 702 39.95 -41.39 11.19
C ASN A 702 41.36 -41.94 10.95
N ASN A 703 42.31 -41.08 10.55
CA ASN A 703 43.70 -41.49 10.34
C ASN A 703 44.55 -41.40 11.62
N ASP A 704 44.10 -40.59 12.60
CA ASP A 704 44.80 -40.40 13.89
C ASP A 704 44.46 -41.45 14.97
N ASN A 705 43.46 -42.30 14.75
CA ASN A 705 43.11 -43.40 15.67
C ASN A 705 43.91 -44.70 15.46
N ASN A 706 44.97 -44.69 14.64
CA ASN A 706 45.80 -45.86 14.38
C ASN A 706 47.28 -45.68 14.73
N THR A 707 47.60 -44.86 15.74
CA THR A 707 48.98 -44.78 16.24
C THR A 707 49.06 -44.82 17.77
N THR A 708 49.83 -45.80 18.27
CA THR A 708 50.19 -46.13 19.68
C THR A 708 49.29 -47.22 20.29
N THR A 709 49.71 -48.49 20.40
CA THR A 709 50.66 -48.95 21.44
C THR A 709 51.28 -50.35 21.13
N THR A 710 52.60 -50.45 21.36
CA THR A 710 53.41 -51.61 21.81
C THR A 710 53.88 -52.75 20.87
N THR A 711 55.21 -52.77 20.71
CA THR A 711 56.16 -53.87 20.48
C THR A 711 56.02 -55.07 21.43
N THR A 712 56.02 -56.32 20.91
CA THR A 712 57.11 -57.33 21.07
C THR A 712 56.77 -58.71 20.47
N THR A 713 57.67 -59.21 19.60
CA THR A 713 58.05 -60.62 19.32
C THR A 713 57.00 -61.69 18.92
N THR A 714 57.12 -62.28 17.72
CA THR A 714 57.70 -63.65 17.45
C THR A 714 57.20 -64.21 16.09
N THR A 715 58.14 -64.49 15.18
CA THR A 715 58.19 -65.52 14.10
C THR A 715 56.97 -65.81 13.20
N ASN A 716 57.15 -65.65 11.88
CA ASN A 716 57.41 -66.73 10.89
C ASN A 716 56.90 -66.35 9.49
N ASN A 717 57.75 -66.61 8.48
CA ASN A 717 57.48 -67.14 7.13
C ASN A 717 56.32 -66.52 6.29
N SER A 718 56.44 -66.17 5.01
CA SER A 718 57.38 -66.56 3.95
C SER A 718 56.97 -65.84 2.64
N ALA A 719 58.00 -65.46 1.85
CA ALA A 719 58.09 -65.51 0.38
C ALA A 719 57.29 -64.55 -0.55
N ASN A 720 58.09 -63.78 -1.30
CA ASN A 720 58.05 -63.41 -2.74
C ASN A 720 56.96 -62.44 -3.25
N THR A 721 57.29 -61.20 -3.69
CA THR A 721 57.96 -60.75 -4.97
C THR A 721 57.09 -61.06 -6.21
N ASP A 722 56.72 -60.16 -7.13
CA ASP A 722 57.39 -59.06 -7.86
C ASP A 722 56.30 -58.09 -8.43
N ASN A 723 56.45 -56.75 -8.47
CA ASN A 723 57.03 -55.90 -9.55
C ASN A 723 56.60 -56.32 -10.99
N ALA A 724 56.19 -55.49 -11.97
CA ALA A 724 56.39 -54.08 -12.33
C ALA A 724 55.48 -53.73 -13.58
N PRO A 725 55.57 -52.53 -14.22
CA PRO A 725 54.48 -51.86 -14.99
C PRO A 725 54.73 -51.65 -16.53
N HIS A 726 53.94 -50.75 -17.17
CA HIS A 726 53.95 -50.23 -18.58
C HIS A 726 53.23 -51.09 -19.65
N ASP A 727 52.56 -50.64 -20.73
CA ASP A 727 52.33 -49.32 -21.38
C ASP A 727 51.13 -49.41 -22.38
N SER A 728 50.55 -48.24 -22.67
CA SER A 728 49.79 -47.71 -23.83
C SER A 728 48.97 -48.52 -24.87
N SER A 729 47.77 -47.96 -25.11
CA SER A 729 47.08 -47.67 -26.39
C SER A 729 46.19 -48.72 -27.08
N GLN A 730 44.88 -48.41 -27.17
CA GLN A 730 44.07 -48.39 -28.41
C GLN A 730 42.61 -47.94 -28.14
N SER A 731 42.17 -46.90 -28.85
CA SER A 731 40.77 -46.54 -29.10
C SER A 731 40.21 -47.39 -30.27
N PRO A 732 38.95 -47.25 -30.76
CA PRO A 732 37.80 -46.45 -30.32
C PRO A 732 36.51 -47.32 -30.17
N VAL A 733 35.40 -46.78 -29.65
CA VAL A 733 34.00 -47.07 -30.11
C VAL A 733 33.03 -46.19 -29.30
N ASP A 734 32.20 -45.45 -30.03
CA ASP A 734 31.06 -44.64 -29.59
C ASP A 734 30.02 -45.44 -28.79
N GLY A 735 29.48 -44.85 -27.73
CA GLY A 735 28.47 -45.48 -26.85
C GLY A 735 27.56 -44.47 -26.16
N ARG A 736 26.63 -43.92 -26.95
CA ARG A 736 25.42 -43.17 -26.62
C ARG A 736 24.92 -43.17 -25.16
N LEU A 737 24.64 -41.95 -24.70
CA LEU A 737 23.62 -41.58 -23.71
C LEU A 737 22.26 -42.22 -24.04
N PRO A 738 21.48 -42.71 -23.06
CA PRO A 738 20.15 -43.23 -23.34
C PRO A 738 19.15 -42.07 -23.51
N ASN A 739 18.73 -41.88 -24.77
CA ASN A 739 17.47 -41.26 -25.13
C ASN A 739 16.30 -42.10 -24.59
N LEU A 740 15.34 -41.49 -23.89
CA LEU A 740 13.98 -42.00 -23.81
C LEU A 740 13.09 -41.13 -24.68
N SER A 741 12.86 -41.64 -25.89
CA SER A 741 11.95 -41.11 -26.90
C SER A 741 10.49 -41.47 -26.60
N PHE A 742 9.62 -40.48 -26.79
CA PHE A 742 8.17 -40.60 -26.95
C PHE A 742 7.79 -41.55 -28.09
N PRO A 743 6.63 -42.25 -28.00
CA PRO A 743 5.87 -42.65 -29.17
C PRO A 743 4.63 -41.75 -29.36
N ALA A 744 4.38 -41.36 -30.61
CA ALA A 744 3.21 -40.59 -31.03
C ALA A 744 2.12 -41.49 -31.66
N ALA A 745 0.86 -41.11 -31.36
CA ALA A 745 -0.40 -41.24 -32.10
C ALA A 745 -1.04 -42.63 -32.37
N ALA A 746 -2.25 -42.85 -31.81
CA ALA A 746 -3.54 -42.83 -32.55
C ALA A 746 -4.73 -43.29 -31.69
N ASP A 747 -5.82 -42.51 -31.75
CA ASP A 747 -7.26 -42.82 -31.61
C ASP A 747 -7.84 -43.73 -30.50
N GLY A 748 -8.80 -43.17 -29.74
CA GLY A 748 -10.03 -43.88 -29.36
C GLY A 748 -10.45 -43.98 -27.88
N LYS A 749 -11.23 -42.99 -27.41
CA LYS A 749 -12.20 -43.00 -26.28
C LYS A 749 -11.70 -43.19 -24.83
N PRO A 750 -12.40 -42.58 -23.83
CA PRO A 750 -11.96 -42.55 -22.44
C PRO A 750 -12.48 -43.76 -21.65
N SER A 751 -11.65 -44.29 -20.74
CA SER A 751 -12.09 -45.24 -19.71
C SER A 751 -11.39 -44.94 -18.37
N ASP A 752 -12.19 -45.00 -17.32
CA ASP A 752 -11.93 -44.75 -15.91
C ASP A 752 -10.73 -45.49 -15.29
N GLY A 753 -10.20 -44.94 -14.19
CA GLY A 753 -9.67 -45.75 -13.09
C GLY A 753 -8.26 -45.43 -12.57
N TYR A 754 -8.22 -44.66 -11.48
CA TYR A 754 -7.37 -44.79 -10.27
C TYR A 754 -5.87 -45.15 -10.35
N HIS A 755 -5.03 -44.28 -9.77
CA HIS A 755 -4.15 -44.57 -8.61
C HIS A 755 -3.27 -43.35 -8.27
N HIS A 756 -3.68 -42.47 -7.34
CA HIS A 756 -2.76 -41.51 -6.68
C HIS A 756 -3.37 -40.91 -5.40
N ALA A 757 -3.64 -41.75 -4.40
CA ALA A 757 -4.12 -41.33 -3.08
C ALA A 757 -3.05 -41.40 -1.97
N ASP A 758 -1.95 -42.15 -2.14
CA ASP A 758 -1.05 -42.49 -1.03
C ASP A 758 0.05 -41.45 -0.71
N HIS A 759 0.04 -40.24 -1.29
CA HIS A 759 1.08 -39.23 -1.06
C HIS A 759 0.65 -37.96 -0.29
N MET A 760 -0.62 -37.81 0.09
CA MET A 760 -1.15 -36.55 0.65
C MET A 760 -1.11 -36.44 2.18
N THR A 761 -0.96 -37.54 2.92
CA THR A 761 -1.07 -37.57 4.39
C THR A 761 0.17 -37.06 5.17
N GLY A 762 1.27 -36.74 4.47
CA GLY A 762 2.52 -36.25 5.08
C GLY A 762 2.99 -34.85 4.64
N LEU A 763 2.26 -34.16 3.75
CA LEU A 763 2.74 -32.93 3.09
C LEU A 763 2.63 -31.68 3.97
N PHE A 764 1.67 -31.64 4.89
CA PHE A 764 1.41 -30.54 5.81
C PHE A 764 1.54 -31.04 7.25
N PRO A 765 2.75 -31.07 7.85
CA PRO A 765 2.83 -31.25 9.30
C PRO A 765 1.96 -30.17 9.95
N PRO A 766 1.23 -30.47 11.05
CA PRO A 766 0.46 -29.45 11.74
C PRO A 766 1.41 -28.30 12.04
N LEU A 767 1.05 -27.09 11.57
CA LEU A 767 1.65 -25.88 12.13
C LEU A 767 1.59 -26.07 13.65
N PRO A 768 2.70 -25.86 14.39
CA PRO A 768 2.63 -25.87 15.84
C PRO A 768 1.46 -24.96 16.18
N GLN A 769 0.41 -25.51 16.81
CA GLN A 769 -0.71 -24.70 17.26
C GLN A 769 -0.07 -23.50 17.96
N LEU A 770 -0.49 -22.29 17.60
CA LEU A 770 -0.08 -21.07 18.25
C LEU A 770 -0.72 -21.03 19.66
N ALA A 771 -0.48 -22.08 20.43
CA ALA A 771 -0.95 -22.26 21.78
C ALA A 771 -0.28 -21.19 22.64
N GLY A 772 -1.12 -20.46 23.37
CA GLY A 772 -0.73 -19.41 24.28
C GLY A 772 0.45 -19.83 25.16
N TYR A 773 1.40 -18.90 25.27
CA TYR A 773 2.59 -19.02 26.09
C TYR A 773 2.18 -19.29 27.54
N GLN A 774 2.31 -20.54 28.02
CA GLN A 774 2.40 -20.77 29.46
C GLN A 774 3.79 -20.34 29.89
N ASN A 775 3.83 -19.26 30.67
CA ASN A 775 5.02 -18.73 31.32
C ASN A 775 5.72 -19.84 32.12
N PRO A 776 6.90 -20.35 31.71
CA PRO A 776 7.67 -21.23 32.58
C PRO A 776 8.22 -20.35 33.70
N ASN A 777 7.89 -20.73 34.92
CA ASN A 777 8.25 -20.05 36.14
C ASN A 777 9.70 -19.53 36.16
N SER A 778 9.79 -18.35 36.78
CA SER A 778 10.94 -17.81 37.49
C SER A 778 11.85 -18.89 38.08
N ASP A 779 12.92 -19.23 37.36
CA ASP A 779 14.16 -19.68 37.96
C ASP A 779 15.31 -19.00 37.23
N GLY A 780 16.17 -18.35 38.02
CA GLY A 780 17.19 -17.43 37.55
C GLY A 780 18.17 -18.09 36.58
N VAL A 781 17.97 -17.90 35.28
CA VAL A 781 18.98 -18.16 34.27
C VAL A 781 19.84 -16.91 34.17
N GLN A 782 21.05 -17.01 34.68
CA GLN A 782 22.11 -16.02 34.50
C GLN A 782 22.20 -15.64 33.02
N ASN A 783 22.18 -14.33 32.75
CA ASN A 783 22.60 -13.74 31.48
C ASN A 783 24.05 -14.17 31.18
N GLN A 784 24.25 -15.34 30.58
CA GLN A 784 25.42 -15.58 29.77
C GLN A 784 25.20 -14.82 28.47
N GLN A 785 25.65 -13.57 28.45
CA GLN A 785 26.09 -12.93 27.22
C GLN A 785 27.19 -13.82 26.63
N GLN A 786 26.83 -14.77 25.77
CA GLN A 786 27.74 -15.22 24.74
C GLN A 786 27.94 -14.03 23.81
N GLN A 787 28.90 -13.17 24.16
CA GLN A 787 29.65 -12.42 23.17
C GLN A 787 30.30 -13.49 22.27
N GLN A 788 29.63 -13.83 21.17
CA GLN A 788 30.30 -14.53 20.09
C GLN A 788 31.44 -13.61 19.64
N GLN A 789 32.67 -14.04 19.90
CA GLN A 789 33.85 -13.50 19.23
C GLN A 789 33.58 -13.47 17.72
N PRO A 790 34.18 -12.55 16.94
CA PRO A 790 33.98 -12.50 15.51
C PRO A 790 34.42 -13.83 14.90
N LEU A 791 33.46 -14.71 14.63
CA LEU A 791 33.70 -15.88 13.81
C LEU A 791 34.21 -15.35 12.48
N GLY A 792 35.29 -15.95 11.97
CA GLY A 792 35.81 -15.66 10.63
C GLY A 792 34.81 -16.13 9.57
N TRP A 793 33.67 -15.43 9.47
CA TRP A 793 32.64 -15.70 8.49
C TRP A 793 33.17 -15.39 7.10
N ASP A 794 32.73 -16.19 6.13
CA ASP A 794 32.99 -15.93 4.73
C ASP A 794 32.41 -14.58 4.33
N THR A 795 33.27 -13.67 3.85
CA THR A 795 32.90 -12.34 3.40
C THR A 795 31.88 -12.37 2.26
N GLU A 796 31.90 -13.42 1.44
CA GLU A 796 30.94 -13.60 0.35
C GLU A 796 29.54 -13.93 0.89
N LEU A 797 29.45 -14.90 1.82
CA LEU A 797 28.18 -15.29 2.45
C LEU A 797 27.54 -14.12 3.23
N VAL A 798 28.32 -13.34 3.96
CA VAL A 798 27.83 -12.12 4.65
C VAL A 798 27.30 -11.09 3.66
N THR A 799 27.91 -10.97 2.48
CA THR A 799 27.45 -10.09 1.41
C THR A 799 26.15 -10.58 0.80
N THR A 800 26.00 -11.89 0.59
CA THR A 800 24.76 -12.53 0.14
C THR A 800 23.62 -12.28 1.12
N VAL A 801 23.85 -12.46 2.43
CA VAL A 801 22.84 -12.16 3.46
C VAL A 801 22.44 -10.69 3.42
N ARG A 802 23.40 -9.76 3.31
CA ARG A 802 23.09 -8.32 3.23
C ARG A 802 22.19 -8.00 2.03
N LYS A 803 22.55 -8.50 0.84
CA LYS A 803 21.78 -8.26 -0.39
C LYS A 803 20.38 -8.88 -0.35
N LEU A 804 20.24 -10.11 0.18
CA LEU A 804 18.93 -10.74 0.38
C LEU A 804 18.09 -10.00 1.43
N SER A 805 18.72 -9.50 2.48
CA SER A 805 18.06 -8.66 3.47
C SER A 805 17.60 -7.33 2.89
N ASP A 806 18.39 -6.68 2.04
CA ASP A 806 18.00 -5.46 1.33
C ASP A 806 16.83 -5.72 0.39
N LEU A 807 16.89 -6.83 -0.37
CA LEU A 807 15.83 -7.28 -1.26
C LEU A 807 14.50 -7.52 -0.52
N LEU A 808 14.54 -8.12 0.67
CA LEU A 808 13.37 -8.38 1.49
C LEU A 808 12.90 -7.13 2.28
N ASN A 809 13.81 -6.19 2.55
CA ASN A 809 13.56 -4.92 3.25
C ASN A 809 13.06 -3.81 2.31
N GLU A 810 13.19 -3.98 1.00
CA GLU A 810 12.49 -3.19 -0.02
C GLU A 810 11.25 -3.91 -0.60
N PRO A 811 10.27 -4.33 0.21
CA PRO A 811 9.06 -4.95 -0.32
C PRO A 811 8.26 -4.00 -1.23
N TYR A 812 8.54 -2.69 -1.11
CA TYR A 812 7.87 -1.62 -1.84
C TYR A 812 8.82 -0.75 -2.65
N GLY A 813 10.14 -0.97 -2.55
CA GLY A 813 11.14 -0.15 -3.26
C GLY A 813 10.85 -0.16 -4.75
N TRP A 814 10.49 -1.32 -5.28
CA TRP A 814 10.17 -1.52 -6.68
C TRP A 814 8.86 -0.87 -7.11
N GLY A 815 7.76 -1.00 -6.37
CA GLY A 815 6.50 -0.30 -6.68
C GLY A 815 6.60 1.23 -6.54
N ARG A 816 7.37 1.73 -5.55
CA ARG A 816 7.62 3.17 -5.38
C ARG A 816 8.56 3.72 -6.46
N GLN A 817 9.62 2.98 -6.80
CA GLN A 817 10.56 3.31 -7.85
C GLN A 817 9.88 3.24 -9.22
N ALA A 818 8.95 2.30 -9.45
CA ALA A 818 8.11 2.23 -10.66
C ALA A 818 7.20 3.46 -10.79
N LYS A 819 6.60 3.91 -9.68
CA LYS A 819 5.82 5.16 -9.64
C LYS A 819 6.70 6.39 -9.93
N LEU A 820 7.94 6.42 -9.42
CA LEU A 820 8.90 7.51 -9.64
C LEU A 820 9.49 7.50 -11.06
N ASP A 821 9.78 6.33 -11.62
CA ASP A 821 10.40 6.18 -12.95
C ASP A 821 9.36 6.28 -14.07
N GLY A 822 8.12 5.83 -13.85
CA GLY A 822 6.98 6.13 -14.72
C GLY A 822 6.70 7.63 -14.82
N ALA A 823 6.93 8.39 -13.74
CA ALA A 823 6.86 9.85 -13.76
C ALA A 823 8.07 10.53 -14.46
N ARG A 824 9.21 9.84 -14.60
CA ARG A 824 10.45 10.35 -15.23
C ARG A 824 10.59 10.01 -16.72
N ARG A 825 10.00 8.91 -17.20
CA ARG A 825 10.16 8.40 -18.58
C ARG A 825 9.13 8.92 -19.59
N SER A 826 8.25 9.84 -19.22
CA SER A 826 7.26 10.48 -20.13
C SER A 826 7.86 11.42 -21.19
N GLY A 827 9.16 11.27 -21.49
CA GLY A 827 9.89 12.08 -22.45
C GLY A 827 9.96 11.51 -23.87
N ASP A 828 9.79 10.19 -24.08
CA ASP A 828 9.86 9.59 -25.42
C ASP A 828 8.99 8.34 -25.53
N ALA A 829 8.52 8.06 -26.75
CA ALA A 829 7.41 7.19 -27.11
C ALA A 829 7.45 5.72 -26.61
N ALA A 830 6.23 5.19 -26.39
CA ALA A 830 5.82 3.79 -26.46
C ALA A 830 6.71 2.74 -25.77
N GLY A 831 6.55 2.62 -24.46
CA GLY A 831 6.89 1.42 -23.69
C GLY A 831 5.86 1.20 -22.60
N THR A 832 5.11 0.10 -22.68
CA THR A 832 4.35 -0.48 -21.57
C THR A 832 5.29 -0.68 -20.39
N PHE A 833 4.96 -0.09 -19.24
CA PHE A 833 5.60 -0.42 -17.96
C PHE A 833 4.51 -0.92 -17.00
N SER A 834 4.55 -2.22 -16.73
CA SER A 834 3.90 -2.94 -15.64
C SER A 834 4.43 -2.40 -14.31
N VAL A 835 3.66 -1.50 -13.69
CA VAL A 835 4.06 -0.75 -12.49
C VAL A 835 3.87 -1.59 -11.22
N LEU A 836 3.11 -2.68 -11.27
CA LEU A 836 2.88 -3.50 -10.07
C LEU A 836 4.09 -4.36 -9.70
N TRP A 837 4.95 -4.78 -10.64
CA TRP A 837 6.08 -5.69 -10.33
C TRP A 837 7.34 -5.53 -11.23
N TRP A 838 7.44 -4.43 -12.00
CA TRP A 838 8.48 -4.03 -12.99
C TRP A 838 8.66 -4.90 -14.26
N ASP A 839 8.70 -4.21 -15.41
CA ASP A 839 9.22 -4.63 -16.72
C ASP A 839 10.73 -4.39 -16.86
#